data_AF-A0A6L3ERB0-F1
#
_entry.id   AF-A0A6L3ERB0-F1
#
_cell.length_a   1.000
_cell.length_b   1.000
_cell.length_c   1.000
_cell.angle_alpha   90.00
_cell.angle_beta   90.00
_cell.angle_gamma   90.00
#
_symmetry.space_group_name_H-M   'P 1'
#
loop_
_entity.id
_entity.type
_entity.pdbx_description
1 polymer ?
#
loop_
_entity_poly.entity_id
_entity_poly.type
_entity_poly.pdbx_seq_one_letter_code
_entity_poly.pdbx_strand_id
1 'polypeptide(L)'
;KVRHGATSVFDGVDCRSGQCDALVAGNVQMTLIDGDFNMPLTGRHVQAYSKQPAGKLVYQASGNTSSDGRIHFTLEGIDAGGVFVLKAINPLGIGKHYFSPFIMTSGPQDFVVTRDGENTLDLEAPVVFIGQPLDLANVSINGFTVRGEASDNRAIDTLAVTVDSGGATTTLAAQFNGATGSWQATIPGDLLSDGVAASIQVTATDQARNAGSDAITVVPIIDNEGPQITFTSHQDDDLVPVTGFLLSGNVTDLTGIDSLTATVEDPELGVTVNGEDVDFSNASGAFTLAVQNGEVSENATVTIAMTAVDSDGNASTQTIRLIAAPVSHAGWQVLNRVTFGPTPALLEELATIGIDSFIEQQLDPSSIDDSAFESSLGPDPTTLAELQAWTLRHMILSRRQLREVLTWFWDNHFNTDLNTTRTNADGDAVSDTVAYELAENQAFRANALGNFGDLLSASAKSPAMLIYLDGISNVAENSNENHARELLELHAMGVDGGYTEADVAAAAEVLTGWHLDTSTGEFFFDATRHNFADQVVLGETFGGGLEQGEAMLDHLARHPATAQYVCGKLVEVFVNDAPPEAMISRCAQTFLDNSDSPEQIAEVMRTILSNEFFDIDNFRAKIKTPVEFVVGAVRNLLATSDGTDLADPVADMGLRLYQNPVPTGYSEIGGDWINSSLLIERIKWVNELAREPVDGAGTGIDPANFFSSYGFETAEGIVGFLLNLTVGDDFTDLARQQALDLLNGVNGFDLTDVDARERLRQLIGVVLSYPGYQFQ
;
A
#
# COMPACT_ATOMS: atom_id res chain seq x y z
N LYS A 1 -21.95 38.89 -60.02
CA LYS A 1 -22.48 37.67 -59.36
C LYS A 1 -21.82 37.58 -57.99
N VAL A 2 -22.66 37.37 -56.97
CA VAL A 2 -22.42 37.48 -55.52
C VAL A 2 -21.47 36.41 -54.97
N ARG A 3 -20.60 36.77 -53.99
CA ARG A 3 -20.64 36.26 -52.59
C ARG A 3 -19.71 37.05 -51.65
N HIS A 4 -20.26 37.37 -50.48
CA HIS A 4 -19.63 37.94 -49.27
C HIS A 4 -18.77 36.91 -48.52
N GLY A 5 -17.84 37.41 -47.69
CA GLY A 5 -17.05 36.72 -46.66
C GLY A 5 -15.60 37.23 -46.68
N ALA A 6 -14.94 37.70 -45.61
CA ALA A 6 -15.18 37.57 -44.18
C ALA A 6 -14.65 38.81 -43.43
N THR A 7 -15.36 39.20 -42.38
CA THR A 7 -14.99 40.15 -41.33
C THR A 7 -13.96 39.49 -40.39
N SER A 8 -12.86 40.18 -40.10
CA SER A 8 -11.93 39.78 -39.03
C SER A 8 -12.54 40.12 -37.68
N VAL A 9 -12.77 39.09 -36.87
CA VAL A 9 -13.31 39.17 -35.52
C VAL A 9 -12.16 39.45 -34.56
N PHE A 10 -12.13 40.66 -33.98
CA PHE A 10 -11.66 40.86 -32.61
C PHE A 10 -12.94 40.90 -31.78
N ASP A 11 -13.24 39.84 -31.04
CA ASP A 11 -14.40 39.83 -30.14
C ASP A 11 -14.11 40.79 -28.98
N GLY A 12 -15.04 41.73 -28.75
CA GLY A 12 -15.05 42.56 -27.54
C GLY A 12 -15.57 43.99 -27.65
N VAL A 13 -15.87 44.55 -28.83
CA VAL A 13 -16.39 45.94 -28.94
C VAL A 13 -17.63 46.01 -29.81
N ASP A 14 -18.81 46.18 -29.19
CA ASP A 14 -20.07 46.51 -29.89
C ASP A 14 -20.07 47.98 -30.32
N CYS A 15 -19.70 48.21 -31.58
CA CYS A 15 -19.58 49.54 -32.18
C CYS A 15 -20.94 50.17 -32.58
N ARG A 16 -21.86 50.40 -31.64
CA ARG A 16 -23.15 51.08 -31.91
C ARG A 16 -23.31 52.49 -31.33
N SER A 17 -22.28 53.07 -30.70
CA SER A 17 -22.37 54.40 -30.05
C SER A 17 -21.36 55.46 -30.51
N GLY A 18 -20.67 55.27 -31.65
CA GLY A 18 -19.95 56.37 -32.32
C GLY A 18 -18.61 56.81 -31.72
N GLN A 19 -17.97 55.99 -30.89
CA GLN A 19 -16.57 56.15 -30.49
C GLN A 19 -15.79 54.88 -30.84
N CYS A 20 -15.22 54.81 -32.05
CA CYS A 20 -14.09 53.95 -32.33
C CYS A 20 -12.86 54.82 -32.23
N ASP A 21 -12.09 54.70 -31.13
CA ASP A 21 -10.70 55.15 -31.16
C ASP A 21 -10.00 54.36 -32.27
N ALA A 22 -9.36 55.07 -33.19
CA ALA A 22 -8.56 54.44 -34.24
C ALA A 22 -7.48 53.58 -33.57
N LEU A 23 -7.38 52.29 -33.94
CA LEU A 23 -6.28 51.42 -33.52
C LEU A 23 -4.96 52.12 -33.86
N VAL A 24 -4.27 52.62 -32.83
CA VAL A 24 -3.04 53.38 -33.01
C VAL A 24 -1.96 52.40 -33.42
N ALA A 25 -1.44 52.57 -34.63
CA ALA A 25 -0.28 51.82 -35.10
C ALA A 25 0.98 52.40 -34.46
N GLY A 26 1.69 51.56 -33.70
CA GLY A 26 2.92 51.93 -33.02
C GLY A 26 4.14 51.46 -33.79
N ASN A 27 5.23 52.23 -33.75
CA ASN A 27 6.48 51.88 -34.42
C ASN A 27 7.44 51.19 -33.46
N VAL A 28 7.86 49.97 -33.80
CA VAL A 28 8.91 49.23 -33.10
C VAL A 28 10.19 49.31 -33.92
N GLN A 29 11.23 49.90 -33.34
CA GLN A 29 12.57 49.92 -33.92
C GLN A 29 13.43 48.89 -33.18
N MET A 30 13.70 47.76 -33.81
CA MET A 30 14.52 46.71 -33.20
C MET A 30 15.99 46.81 -33.65
N THR A 31 16.93 46.59 -32.73
CA THR A 31 18.36 46.36 -33.03
C THR A 31 18.72 44.89 -32.74
N LEU A 32 19.10 44.12 -33.75
CA LEU A 32 19.48 42.71 -33.59
C LEU A 32 20.98 42.61 -33.31
N ILE A 33 21.37 41.96 -32.21
CA ILE A 33 22.75 41.96 -31.70
C ILE A 33 23.21 40.52 -31.45
N ASP A 34 24.40 40.16 -31.92
CA ASP A 34 25.11 38.96 -31.48
C ASP A 34 25.68 39.26 -30.08
N GLY A 35 25.04 38.74 -29.04
CA GLY A 35 25.40 39.01 -27.66
C GLY A 35 26.77 38.45 -27.27
N ASP A 36 27.24 37.39 -27.92
CA ASP A 36 28.53 36.77 -27.61
C ASP A 36 29.69 37.71 -28.01
N PHE A 37 29.48 38.56 -29.02
CA PHE A 37 30.47 39.51 -29.53
C PHE A 37 30.07 40.97 -29.35
N ASN A 38 28.87 41.23 -28.83
CA ASN A 38 28.24 42.55 -28.71
C ASN A 38 28.28 43.35 -30.04
N MET A 39 27.95 42.69 -31.16
CA MET A 39 27.99 43.29 -32.50
C MET A 39 26.62 43.26 -33.19
N PRO A 40 26.24 44.29 -33.97
CA PRO A 40 24.99 44.28 -34.71
C PRO A 40 24.99 43.19 -35.80
N LEU A 41 23.86 42.50 -35.93
CA LEU A 41 23.66 41.44 -36.90
C LEU A 41 23.01 41.99 -38.17
N THR A 42 23.84 42.26 -39.18
CA THR A 42 23.45 42.85 -40.46
C THR A 42 22.82 41.86 -41.44
N GLY A 43 21.78 42.29 -42.15
CA GLY A 43 21.15 41.53 -43.24
C GLY A 43 20.39 40.28 -42.81
N ARG A 44 20.02 40.16 -41.53
CA ARG A 44 19.31 39.01 -40.98
C ARG A 44 17.80 39.16 -41.16
N HIS A 45 17.15 38.07 -41.55
CA HIS A 45 15.70 38.06 -41.75
C HIS A 45 14.98 37.97 -40.41
N VAL A 46 14.02 38.86 -40.19
CA VAL A 46 13.22 38.93 -38.97
C VAL A 46 11.75 39.04 -39.34
N GLN A 47 10.92 38.28 -38.63
CA GLN A 47 9.47 38.24 -38.79
C GLN A 47 8.82 38.79 -37.52
N ALA A 48 7.74 39.55 -37.65
CA ALA A 48 6.93 40.04 -36.54
C ALA A 48 5.61 39.27 -36.50
N TYR A 49 5.22 38.87 -35.30
CA TYR A 49 3.97 38.17 -35.02
C TYR A 49 3.22 38.90 -33.91
N SER A 50 1.88 38.94 -33.99
CA SER A 50 1.06 39.21 -32.82
C SER A 50 0.76 37.91 -32.10
N LYS A 51 0.73 37.94 -30.78
CA LYS A 51 0.35 36.82 -29.93
C LYS A 51 -1.10 36.98 -29.49
N GLN A 52 -1.91 35.97 -29.71
CA GLN A 52 -3.25 35.88 -29.15
C GLN A 52 -3.20 35.32 -27.70
N PRO A 53 -4.18 35.62 -26.83
CA PRO A 53 -4.20 35.14 -25.45
C PRO A 53 -4.06 33.61 -25.29
N ALA A 54 -4.61 32.84 -26.24
CA ALA A 54 -4.49 31.38 -26.30
C ALA A 54 -3.14 30.88 -26.88
N GLY A 55 -2.07 31.69 -26.82
CA GLY A 55 -0.73 31.31 -27.28
C GLY A 55 -0.49 31.29 -28.80
N LYS A 56 -1.53 31.49 -29.62
CA LYS A 56 -1.38 31.46 -31.08
C LYS A 56 -0.64 32.68 -31.63
N LEU A 57 0.42 32.45 -32.42
CA LEU A 57 1.12 33.50 -33.17
C LEU A 57 0.46 33.76 -34.54
N VAL A 58 0.15 35.02 -34.82
CA VAL A 58 -0.38 35.50 -36.09
C VAL A 58 0.66 36.37 -36.78
N TYR A 59 1.06 36.00 -37.99
CA TYR A 59 2.05 36.75 -38.76
C TYR A 59 1.56 38.17 -39.09
N GLN A 60 2.43 39.16 -38.89
CA GLN A 60 2.14 40.57 -39.15
C GLN A 60 2.99 41.10 -40.31
N ALA A 61 4.32 40.97 -40.20
CA ALA A 61 5.25 41.55 -41.14
C ALA A 61 6.60 40.82 -41.12
N SER A 62 7.48 41.12 -42.08
CA SER A 62 8.86 40.67 -42.05
C SER A 62 9.78 41.63 -42.81
N GLY A 63 11.08 41.53 -42.56
CA GLY A 63 12.09 42.31 -43.26
C GLY A 63 13.50 41.85 -42.90
N ASN A 64 14.50 42.58 -43.35
CA ASN A 64 15.91 42.30 -43.07
C ASN A 64 16.54 43.47 -42.32
N THR A 65 17.46 43.17 -41.39
CA THR A 65 18.19 44.20 -40.66
C THR A 65 19.14 44.98 -41.57
N SER A 66 19.30 46.28 -41.31
CA SER A 66 20.23 47.20 -41.98
C SER A 66 21.68 46.96 -41.59
N SER A 67 22.60 47.77 -42.13
CA SER A 67 24.06 47.68 -41.88
C SER A 67 24.48 47.90 -40.42
N ASP A 68 23.61 48.52 -39.62
CA ASP A 68 23.74 48.76 -38.19
C ASP A 68 22.86 47.79 -37.35
N GLY A 69 22.36 46.71 -37.96
CA GLY A 69 21.57 45.68 -37.29
C GLY A 69 20.12 46.06 -36.99
N ARG A 70 19.63 47.19 -37.53
CA ARG A 70 18.30 47.71 -37.19
C ARG A 70 17.20 47.29 -38.16
N ILE A 71 15.97 47.20 -37.67
CA ILE A 71 14.77 46.99 -38.48
C ILE A 71 13.57 47.71 -37.84
N HIS A 72 12.63 48.16 -38.66
CA HIS A 72 11.42 48.84 -38.21
C HIS A 72 10.17 48.05 -38.58
N PHE A 73 9.26 47.91 -37.62
CA PHE A 73 7.92 47.38 -37.82
C PHE A 73 6.88 48.39 -37.36
N THR A 74 5.83 48.55 -38.15
CA THR A 74 4.62 49.28 -37.72
C THR A 74 3.59 48.22 -37.34
N LEU A 75 3.26 48.15 -36.05
CA LEU A 75 2.44 47.10 -35.47
C LEU A 75 1.12 47.72 -34.96
N GLU A 76 0.01 47.26 -35.53
CA GLU A 76 -1.32 47.79 -35.22
C GLU A 76 -1.79 47.30 -33.85
N GLY A 77 -2.17 48.23 -32.96
CA GLY A 77 -2.69 47.90 -31.63
C GLY A 77 -1.63 47.60 -30.56
N ILE A 78 -0.34 47.80 -30.84
CA ILE A 78 0.74 47.58 -29.85
C ILE A 78 0.57 48.48 -28.62
N ASP A 79 0.28 49.77 -28.80
CA ASP A 79 0.06 50.70 -27.67
C ASP A 79 -1.38 50.63 -27.11
N ALA A 80 -2.19 49.69 -27.61
CA ALA A 80 -3.57 49.43 -27.17
C ALA A 80 -3.71 48.05 -26.51
N GLY A 81 -2.61 47.50 -25.98
CA GLY A 81 -2.59 46.21 -25.26
C GLY A 81 -2.26 44.98 -26.10
N GLY A 82 -1.95 45.15 -27.40
CA GLY A 82 -1.50 44.06 -28.25
C GLY A 82 -0.10 43.54 -27.86
N VAL A 83 0.06 42.22 -27.82
CA VAL A 83 1.34 41.55 -27.50
C VAL A 83 1.98 41.08 -28.81
N PHE A 84 3.25 41.42 -29.02
CA PHE A 84 3.98 41.06 -30.23
C PHE A 84 5.29 40.36 -29.91
N VAL A 85 5.80 39.56 -30.86
CA VAL A 85 7.10 38.92 -30.76
C VAL A 85 7.80 38.97 -32.11
N LEU A 86 9.13 39.13 -32.09
CA LEU A 86 9.97 39.07 -33.27
C LEU A 86 10.69 37.73 -33.33
N LYS A 87 10.68 37.10 -34.50
CA LYS A 87 11.42 35.86 -34.78
C LYS A 87 12.58 36.15 -35.71
N ALA A 88 13.80 36.03 -35.22
CA ALA A 88 15.01 36.13 -36.03
C ALA A 88 15.34 34.77 -36.67
N ILE A 89 15.44 34.74 -38.00
CA ILE A 89 15.59 33.51 -38.77
C ILE A 89 17.06 33.20 -39.00
N ASN A 90 17.57 32.18 -38.29
CA ASN A 90 18.97 31.74 -38.37
C ASN A 90 19.98 32.91 -38.25
N PRO A 91 19.84 33.78 -37.23
CA PRO A 91 20.58 35.05 -37.18
C PRO A 91 22.09 34.86 -36.96
N LEU A 92 22.50 33.74 -36.35
CA LEU A 92 23.90 33.40 -36.08
C LEU A 92 24.49 32.40 -37.08
N GLY A 93 23.70 31.92 -38.06
CA GLY A 93 24.17 30.95 -39.07
C GLY A 93 24.34 29.51 -38.57
N ILE A 94 23.81 29.18 -37.39
CA ILE A 94 23.95 27.86 -36.73
C ILE A 94 22.68 26.98 -36.84
N GLY A 95 21.72 27.36 -37.67
CA GLY A 95 20.48 26.59 -37.90
C GLY A 95 19.37 26.81 -36.87
N LYS A 96 19.58 27.67 -35.86
CA LYS A 96 18.58 28.01 -34.83
C LYS A 96 17.81 29.29 -35.14
N HIS A 97 16.52 29.33 -34.89
CA HIS A 97 15.74 30.57 -34.82
C HIS A 97 15.69 31.08 -33.38
N TYR A 98 15.53 32.38 -33.20
CA TYR A 98 15.40 33.01 -31.89
C TYR A 98 14.15 33.88 -31.85
N PHE A 99 13.59 34.05 -30.66
CA PHE A 99 12.45 34.93 -30.41
C PHE A 99 12.85 36.08 -29.49
N SER A 100 12.33 37.27 -29.75
CA SER A 100 12.53 38.41 -28.85
C SER A 100 11.70 38.21 -27.59
N PRO A 101 11.99 38.97 -26.52
CA PRO A 101 10.99 39.23 -25.50
C PRO A 101 9.69 39.76 -26.13
N PHE A 102 8.57 39.59 -25.42
CA PHE A 102 7.30 40.17 -25.85
C PHE A 102 7.35 41.70 -25.85
N ILE A 103 6.82 42.29 -26.92
CA ILE A 103 6.82 43.72 -27.18
C ILE A 103 5.39 44.22 -27.05
N MET A 104 5.17 45.15 -26.14
CA MET A 104 3.84 45.65 -25.76
C MET A 104 3.73 47.17 -25.87
N THR A 105 4.81 47.84 -26.24
CA THR A 105 4.83 49.29 -26.43
C THR A 105 5.68 49.61 -27.65
N SER A 106 5.29 50.66 -28.37
CA SER A 106 6.13 51.24 -29.41
C SER A 106 7.42 51.82 -28.82
N GLY A 107 8.45 51.91 -29.66
CA GLY A 107 9.76 52.41 -29.27
C GLY A 107 10.94 51.52 -29.68
N PRO A 108 12.16 51.90 -29.29
CA PRO A 108 13.36 51.12 -29.55
C PRO A 108 13.40 49.85 -28.69
N GLN A 109 13.81 48.74 -29.29
CA GLN A 109 13.95 47.44 -28.66
C GLN A 109 15.30 46.81 -29.04
N ASP A 110 15.99 46.19 -28.09
CA ASP A 110 17.18 45.41 -28.38
C ASP A 110 16.82 43.93 -28.38
N PHE A 111 17.18 43.24 -29.47
CA PHE A 111 17.00 41.81 -29.62
C PHE A 111 18.38 41.16 -29.65
N VAL A 112 18.87 40.80 -28.47
CA VAL A 112 20.17 40.17 -28.30
C VAL A 112 20.01 38.65 -28.42
N VAL A 113 20.84 38.02 -29.24
CA VAL A 113 20.87 36.55 -29.41
C VAL A 113 22.28 36.02 -29.14
N THR A 114 22.38 34.91 -28.42
CA THR A 114 23.65 34.23 -28.09
C THR A 114 23.57 32.77 -28.53
N ARG A 115 24.71 32.11 -28.71
CA ARG A 115 24.75 30.70 -29.19
C ARG A 115 24.11 29.71 -28.23
N ASP A 116 24.25 29.99 -26.93
CA ASP A 116 23.72 29.19 -25.82
C ASP A 116 22.43 29.79 -25.23
N GLY A 117 21.91 30.87 -25.82
CA GLY A 117 20.69 31.53 -25.38
C GLY A 117 19.44 30.72 -25.68
N GLU A 118 18.41 30.92 -24.85
CA GLU A 118 17.08 30.36 -25.06
C GLU A 118 16.52 30.78 -26.43
N ASN A 119 15.98 29.81 -27.16
CA ASN A 119 15.59 30.01 -28.56
C ASN A 119 14.18 29.46 -28.87
N THR A 120 13.45 29.08 -27.83
CA THR A 120 12.05 28.66 -27.84
C THR A 120 11.19 29.74 -27.20
N LEU A 121 9.92 29.82 -27.61
CA LEU A 121 8.94 30.74 -27.05
C LEU A 121 7.92 29.93 -26.25
N ASP A 122 7.55 30.42 -25.08
CA ASP A 122 6.47 29.82 -24.32
C ASP A 122 5.10 30.27 -24.84
N LEU A 123 4.33 29.30 -25.30
CA LEU A 123 3.03 29.49 -25.95
C LEU A 123 1.95 28.60 -25.33
N GLU A 124 2.30 27.77 -24.34
CA GLU A 124 1.32 26.94 -23.65
C GLU A 124 0.61 27.82 -22.63
N ALA A 125 -0.70 27.63 -22.50
CA ALA A 125 -1.47 28.37 -21.51
C ALA A 125 -1.51 27.58 -20.20
N PRO A 126 -1.53 28.27 -19.05
CA PRO A 126 -1.79 27.62 -17.78
C PRO A 126 -3.08 26.79 -17.86
N VAL A 127 -3.06 25.61 -17.28
CA VAL A 127 -4.27 24.85 -16.97
C VAL A 127 -4.76 25.33 -15.62
N VAL A 128 -6.03 25.69 -15.52
CA VAL A 128 -6.67 26.08 -14.26
C VAL A 128 -8.02 25.39 -14.16
N PHE A 129 -8.39 24.99 -12.95
CA PHE A 129 -9.62 24.28 -12.65
C PHE A 129 -10.21 24.81 -11.34
N ILE A 130 -11.54 24.93 -11.28
CA ILE A 130 -12.28 25.20 -10.04
C ILE A 130 -12.73 23.87 -9.44
N GLY A 131 -12.19 23.54 -8.26
CA GLY A 131 -12.51 22.29 -7.56
C GLY A 131 -13.72 22.41 -6.64
N GLN A 132 -13.85 23.54 -5.94
CA GLN A 132 -14.97 23.80 -5.03
C GLN A 132 -15.37 25.28 -5.03
N PRO A 133 -16.66 25.60 -4.89
CA PRO A 133 -17.78 24.65 -4.88
C PRO A 133 -17.99 24.02 -6.27
N LEU A 134 -18.74 22.92 -6.34
CA LEU A 134 -19.09 22.28 -7.62
C LEU A 134 -20.03 23.15 -8.46
N ASP A 135 -20.04 22.92 -9.78
CA ASP A 135 -21.00 23.58 -10.68
C ASP A 135 -22.45 23.29 -10.26
N LEU A 136 -23.25 24.36 -10.22
CA LEU A 136 -24.62 24.44 -9.73
C LEU A 136 -24.82 24.21 -8.22
N ALA A 137 -23.76 24.24 -7.41
CA ALA A 137 -23.88 24.14 -5.95
C ALA A 137 -24.66 25.31 -5.35
N ASN A 138 -25.41 25.01 -4.28
CA ASN A 138 -25.92 26.05 -3.39
C ASN A 138 -24.77 26.58 -2.53
N VAL A 139 -24.72 27.89 -2.32
CA VAL A 139 -23.69 28.56 -1.52
C VAL A 139 -24.31 29.60 -0.60
N SER A 140 -23.63 29.96 0.47
CA SER A 140 -24.08 31.04 1.34
C SER A 140 -24.14 32.36 0.60
N ILE A 141 -25.24 33.10 0.81
CA ILE A 141 -25.39 34.48 0.35
C ILE A 141 -24.48 35.47 1.10
N ASN A 142 -24.02 35.12 2.31
CA ASN A 142 -23.15 35.97 3.12
C ASN A 142 -21.69 35.93 2.64
N GLY A 143 -21.38 34.98 1.76
CA GLY A 143 -20.08 34.82 1.10
C GLY A 143 -19.61 33.38 1.21
N PHE A 144 -18.69 33.00 0.34
CA PHE A 144 -18.13 31.64 0.31
C PHE A 144 -16.72 31.67 -0.25
N THR A 145 -15.94 30.61 -0.03
CA THR A 145 -14.60 30.49 -0.62
C THR A 145 -14.66 29.59 -1.84
N VAL A 146 -14.12 30.06 -2.97
CA VAL A 146 -13.86 29.24 -4.16
C VAL A 146 -12.39 28.80 -4.14
N ARG A 147 -12.14 27.54 -4.49
CA ARG A 147 -10.81 26.92 -4.48
C ARG A 147 -10.61 26.08 -5.73
N GLY A 148 -9.35 25.86 -6.09
CA GLY A 148 -9.01 24.98 -7.20
C GLY A 148 -7.51 24.85 -7.39
N GLU A 149 -7.14 24.37 -8.57
CA GLU A 149 -5.74 24.17 -8.95
C GLU A 149 -5.40 24.94 -10.22
N ALA A 150 -4.12 25.29 -10.35
CA ALA A 150 -3.55 25.87 -11.55
C ALA A 150 -2.11 25.37 -11.73
N SER A 151 -1.78 24.91 -12.93
CA SER A 151 -0.44 24.47 -13.31
C SER A 151 -0.06 25.01 -14.67
N ASP A 152 1.24 25.10 -14.92
CA ASP A 152 1.78 25.56 -16.19
C ASP A 152 3.15 24.91 -16.44
N ASN A 153 3.59 24.88 -17.70
CA ASN A 153 4.93 24.39 -18.05
C ASN A 153 6.05 25.34 -17.55
N ARG A 154 5.68 26.57 -17.17
CA ARG A 154 6.49 27.58 -16.47
C ARG A 154 5.73 28.11 -15.25
N ALA A 155 6.16 29.25 -14.73
CA ALA A 155 5.55 29.88 -13.56
C ALA A 155 4.31 30.69 -13.94
N ILE A 156 3.20 30.45 -13.24
CA ILE A 156 2.02 31.32 -13.26
C ILE A 156 2.39 32.68 -12.67
N ASP A 157 2.04 33.76 -13.37
CA ASP A 157 2.29 35.15 -12.98
C ASP A 157 1.12 35.72 -12.15
N THR A 158 -0.10 35.55 -12.65
CA THR A 158 -1.30 36.07 -11.97
C THR A 158 -2.46 35.07 -12.02
N LEU A 159 -3.28 35.08 -10.98
CA LEU A 159 -4.52 34.32 -10.91
C LEU A 159 -5.62 35.21 -10.33
N ALA A 160 -6.74 35.32 -11.04
CA ALA A 160 -7.84 36.20 -10.66
C ALA A 160 -9.18 35.49 -10.83
N VAL A 161 -10.12 35.79 -9.94
CA VAL A 161 -11.48 35.26 -9.96
C VAL A 161 -12.45 36.37 -10.30
N THR A 162 -13.26 36.16 -11.32
CA THR A 162 -14.30 37.09 -11.76
C THR A 162 -15.67 36.54 -11.39
N VAL A 163 -16.46 37.35 -10.69
CA VAL A 163 -17.81 37.04 -10.26
C VAL A 163 -18.77 37.85 -11.12
N ASP A 164 -19.69 37.18 -11.81
CA ASP A 164 -20.84 37.80 -12.47
C ASP A 164 -22.13 37.34 -11.80
N SER A 165 -22.79 38.25 -11.08
CA SER A 165 -24.10 38.02 -10.47
C SER A 165 -25.06 39.10 -10.93
N GLY A 166 -26.19 38.69 -11.52
CA GLY A 166 -27.22 39.63 -11.98
C GLY A 166 -26.74 40.63 -13.06
N GLY A 167 -25.64 40.34 -13.78
CA GLY A 167 -25.06 41.20 -14.80
C GLY A 167 -24.05 42.23 -14.29
N ALA A 168 -23.67 42.17 -13.01
CA ALA A 168 -22.58 42.96 -12.44
C ALA A 168 -21.33 42.10 -12.31
N THR A 169 -20.23 42.54 -12.93
CA THR A 169 -18.96 41.80 -12.96
C THR A 169 -17.93 42.43 -12.03
N THR A 170 -17.36 41.64 -11.12
CA THR A 170 -16.28 42.07 -10.21
C THR A 170 -15.11 41.08 -10.26
N THR A 171 -13.88 41.58 -10.35
CA THR A 171 -12.67 40.74 -10.33
C THR A 171 -11.95 40.85 -8.99
N LEU A 172 -11.66 39.69 -8.39
CA LEU A 172 -10.98 39.49 -7.12
C LEU A 172 -9.61 38.86 -7.37
N ALA A 173 -8.64 39.20 -6.53
CA ALA A 173 -7.36 38.50 -6.52
C ALA A 173 -7.52 37.15 -5.82
N ALA A 174 -6.87 36.11 -6.35
CA ALA A 174 -6.78 34.82 -5.68
C ALA A 174 -5.43 34.69 -4.95
N GLN A 175 -5.44 33.95 -3.85
CA GLN A 175 -4.23 33.47 -3.20
C GLN A 175 -3.78 32.20 -3.92
N PHE A 176 -2.60 32.21 -4.54
CA PHE A 176 -2.05 31.08 -5.29
C PHE A 176 -0.74 30.60 -4.66
N ASN A 177 -0.61 29.28 -4.46
CA ASN A 177 0.60 28.63 -3.98
C ASN A 177 1.32 27.96 -5.15
N GLY A 178 2.39 28.60 -5.64
CA GLY A 178 3.16 28.09 -6.78
C GLY A 178 3.93 26.77 -6.53
N ALA A 179 4.01 26.29 -5.29
CA ALA A 179 4.65 25.00 -4.98
C ALA A 179 3.72 23.80 -5.20
N THR A 180 2.43 23.98 -4.91
CA THR A 180 1.41 22.93 -5.00
C THR A 180 0.44 23.12 -6.15
N GLY A 181 0.40 24.31 -6.75
CA GLY A 181 -0.58 24.67 -7.77
C GLY A 181 -1.95 25.05 -7.20
N SER A 182 -2.17 24.96 -5.89
CA SER A 182 -3.47 25.27 -5.27
C SER A 182 -3.73 26.78 -5.21
N TRP A 183 -4.99 27.17 -5.37
CA TRP A 183 -5.43 28.55 -5.19
C TRP A 183 -6.79 28.64 -4.49
N GLN A 184 -7.05 29.80 -3.89
CA GLN A 184 -8.33 30.13 -3.29
C GLN A 184 -8.67 31.62 -3.42
N ALA A 185 -9.97 31.93 -3.44
CA ALA A 185 -10.48 33.30 -3.35
C ALA A 185 -11.79 33.32 -2.55
N THR A 186 -11.90 34.27 -1.62
CA THR A 186 -13.15 34.49 -0.89
C THR A 186 -14.05 35.41 -1.70
N ILE A 187 -15.26 34.95 -2.00
CA ILE A 187 -16.33 35.71 -2.64
C ILE A 187 -17.14 36.39 -1.53
N PRO A 188 -17.11 37.73 -1.42
CA PRO A 188 -17.88 38.42 -0.40
C PRO A 188 -19.37 38.43 -0.74
N GLY A 189 -20.24 38.34 0.27
CA GLY A 189 -21.70 38.30 0.07
C GLY A 189 -22.30 39.56 -0.55
N ASP A 190 -21.61 40.70 -0.52
CA ASP A 190 -22.08 41.94 -1.17
C ASP A 190 -22.07 41.86 -2.71
N LEU A 191 -21.41 40.83 -3.27
CA LEU A 191 -21.43 40.50 -4.70
C LEU A 191 -22.56 39.54 -5.08
N LEU A 192 -23.33 39.04 -4.11
CA LEU A 192 -24.30 37.97 -4.30
C LEU A 192 -25.74 38.46 -4.13
N SER A 193 -26.69 37.65 -4.62
CA SER A 193 -28.12 37.94 -4.50
C SER A 193 -28.90 36.63 -4.35
N ASP A 194 -29.86 36.63 -3.43
CA ASP A 194 -30.64 35.44 -3.06
C ASP A 194 -31.34 34.82 -4.27
N GLY A 195 -31.07 33.53 -4.52
CA GLY A 195 -31.61 32.76 -5.62
C GLY A 195 -31.16 33.19 -7.01
N VAL A 196 -30.23 34.15 -7.13
CA VAL A 196 -29.70 34.62 -8.42
C VAL A 196 -28.40 33.90 -8.72
N ALA A 197 -28.42 33.03 -9.73
CA ALA A 197 -27.24 32.31 -10.16
C ALA A 197 -26.06 33.26 -10.43
N ALA A 198 -24.91 32.97 -9.83
CA ALA A 198 -23.67 33.70 -10.00
C ALA A 198 -22.66 32.85 -10.79
N SER A 199 -22.11 33.42 -11.87
CA SER A 199 -21.03 32.80 -12.64
C SER A 199 -19.69 33.18 -12.02
N ILE A 200 -18.88 32.19 -11.68
CA ILE A 200 -17.54 32.35 -11.11
C ILE A 200 -16.54 31.85 -12.13
N GLN A 201 -15.72 32.75 -12.66
CA GLN A 201 -14.68 32.42 -13.64
C GLN A 201 -13.31 32.69 -13.05
N VAL A 202 -12.45 31.67 -13.01
CA VAL A 202 -11.03 31.85 -12.69
C VAL A 202 -10.23 32.05 -13.98
N THR A 203 -9.22 32.91 -13.95
CA THR A 203 -8.26 33.09 -15.04
C THR A 203 -6.85 33.09 -14.49
N ALA A 204 -6.02 32.13 -14.93
CA ALA A 204 -4.59 32.08 -14.65
C ALA A 204 -3.81 32.57 -15.86
N THR A 205 -2.79 33.40 -15.63
CA THR A 205 -1.93 33.98 -16.67
C THR A 205 -0.48 33.73 -16.31
N ASP A 206 0.33 33.22 -17.24
CA ASP A 206 1.77 33.02 -17.05
C ASP A 206 2.58 34.30 -17.31
N GLN A 207 3.91 34.22 -17.11
CA GLN A 207 4.82 35.34 -17.39
C GLN A 207 4.91 35.70 -18.89
N ALA A 208 4.57 34.75 -19.77
CA ALA A 208 4.47 34.97 -21.20
C ALA A 208 3.15 35.64 -21.60
N ARG A 209 2.21 35.82 -20.67
CA ARG A 209 0.81 36.22 -20.88
C ARG A 209 -0.01 35.26 -21.74
N ASN A 210 0.22 33.95 -21.66
CA ASN A 210 -0.81 32.99 -22.04
C ASN A 210 -1.84 32.91 -20.90
N ALA A 211 -3.11 32.74 -21.24
CA ALA A 211 -4.18 32.68 -20.25
C ALA A 211 -5.02 31.40 -20.41
N GLY A 212 -5.23 30.71 -19.30
CA GLY A 212 -6.22 29.65 -19.15
C GLY A 212 -7.33 30.10 -18.21
N SER A 213 -8.53 29.58 -18.41
CA SER A 213 -9.67 29.90 -17.57
C SER A 213 -10.59 28.71 -17.38
N ASP A 214 -11.27 28.68 -16.25
CA ASP A 214 -12.34 27.74 -15.94
C ASP A 214 -13.50 28.51 -15.29
N ALA A 215 -14.71 27.96 -15.35
CA ALA A 215 -15.90 28.63 -14.81
C ALA A 215 -16.94 27.66 -14.27
N ILE A 216 -17.56 28.05 -13.18
CA ILE A 216 -18.71 27.38 -12.57
C ILE A 216 -19.86 28.36 -12.40
N THR A 217 -21.07 27.85 -12.24
CA THR A 217 -22.24 28.59 -11.80
C THR A 217 -22.60 28.14 -10.39
N VAL A 218 -22.92 29.06 -9.49
CA VAL A 218 -23.40 28.75 -8.13
C VAL A 218 -24.75 29.41 -7.87
N VAL A 219 -25.50 28.91 -6.90
CA VAL A 219 -26.79 29.47 -6.48
C VAL A 219 -26.68 29.97 -5.04
N PRO A 220 -26.49 31.28 -4.82
CA PRO A 220 -26.51 31.85 -3.48
C PRO A 220 -27.89 31.71 -2.85
N ILE A 221 -27.96 31.19 -1.62
CA ILE A 221 -29.21 31.03 -0.86
C ILE A 221 -29.04 31.55 0.56
N ILE A 222 -30.16 31.83 1.24
CA ILE A 222 -30.19 32.06 2.68
C ILE A 222 -30.40 30.72 3.38
N ASP A 223 -29.43 30.30 4.20
CA ASP A 223 -29.59 29.16 5.11
C ASP A 223 -29.82 29.59 6.57
N ASN A 224 -30.74 28.91 7.24
CA ASN A 224 -31.01 29.12 8.66
C ASN A 224 -31.00 27.78 9.45
N GLU A 225 -30.71 26.67 8.79
CA GLU A 225 -30.53 25.38 9.44
C GLU A 225 -29.03 25.17 9.68
N GLY A 226 -28.68 24.60 10.84
CA GLY A 226 -27.28 24.25 11.09
C GLY A 226 -26.90 22.92 10.44
N PRO A 227 -25.58 22.66 10.30
CA PRO A 227 -25.09 21.41 9.73
C PRO A 227 -25.67 20.16 10.40
N GLN A 228 -25.72 19.05 9.67
CA GLN A 228 -26.07 17.74 10.24
C GLN A 228 -24.81 16.91 10.47
N ILE A 229 -24.65 16.35 11.67
CA ILE A 229 -23.51 15.52 12.06
C ILE A 229 -24.03 14.11 12.41
N THR A 230 -23.42 13.07 11.84
CA THR A 230 -23.77 11.67 12.13
C THR A 230 -22.52 10.84 12.40
N PHE A 231 -22.48 10.09 13.50
CA PHE A 231 -21.42 9.11 13.77
C PHE A 231 -21.70 7.80 13.02
N THR A 232 -20.67 7.20 12.44
CA THR A 232 -20.77 5.95 11.67
C THR A 232 -19.96 4.80 12.26
N SER A 233 -18.90 5.12 13.01
CA SER A 233 -17.98 4.12 13.57
C SER A 233 -18.45 3.48 14.89
N HIS A 234 -19.21 4.22 15.70
CA HIS A 234 -19.61 3.80 17.06
C HIS A 234 -21.03 4.26 17.39
N GLN A 235 -21.64 3.61 18.37
CA GLN A 235 -22.89 4.00 19.03
C GLN A 235 -22.65 4.34 20.51
N ASP A 236 -23.67 4.95 21.13
CA ASP A 236 -23.63 5.22 22.56
C ASP A 236 -23.39 3.93 23.36
N ASP A 237 -22.51 4.05 24.35
CA ASP A 237 -22.07 3.01 25.29
C ASP A 237 -21.21 1.89 24.68
N ASP A 238 -20.73 2.04 23.43
CA ASP A 238 -19.74 1.12 22.85
C ASP A 238 -18.40 1.17 23.64
N LEU A 239 -17.71 0.02 23.67
CA LEU A 239 -16.38 -0.10 24.26
C LEU A 239 -15.31 0.39 23.28
N VAL A 240 -14.37 1.21 23.75
CA VAL A 240 -13.24 1.71 22.96
C VAL A 240 -11.91 1.54 23.71
N PRO A 241 -10.78 1.28 23.03
CA PRO A 241 -9.48 1.14 23.70
C PRO A 241 -9.04 2.42 24.43
N VAL A 242 -8.56 2.27 25.67
CA VAL A 242 -7.99 3.37 26.47
C VAL A 242 -6.69 3.94 25.88
N THR A 243 -5.98 3.18 25.04
CA THR A 243 -4.78 3.66 24.33
C THR A 243 -5.08 4.52 23.11
N GLY A 244 -6.36 4.69 22.77
CA GLY A 244 -6.79 5.53 21.67
C GLY A 244 -7.62 4.77 20.64
N PHE A 245 -8.39 5.52 19.87
CA PHE A 245 -9.33 4.99 18.88
C PHE A 245 -9.71 6.07 17.86
N LEU A 246 -10.32 5.64 16.76
CA LEU A 246 -10.85 6.53 15.73
C LEU A 246 -12.36 6.65 15.86
N LEU A 247 -12.86 7.88 15.91
CA LEU A 247 -14.28 8.21 15.80
C LEU A 247 -14.55 8.83 14.43
N SER A 248 -15.17 8.06 13.54
CA SER A 248 -15.57 8.49 12.20
C SER A 248 -17.07 8.78 12.11
N GLY A 249 -17.41 9.70 11.20
CA GLY A 249 -18.77 10.13 10.90
C GLY A 249 -18.86 10.94 9.60
N ASN A 250 -20.02 11.57 9.38
CA ASN A 250 -20.25 12.50 8.27
C ASN A 250 -20.82 13.83 8.79
N VAL A 251 -20.43 14.93 8.13
CA VAL A 251 -20.99 16.27 8.32
C VAL A 251 -21.50 16.80 6.98
N THR A 252 -22.74 17.31 6.94
CA THR A 252 -23.36 17.82 5.71
C THR A 252 -24.14 19.09 5.96
N ASP A 253 -24.17 19.99 4.99
CA ASP A 253 -24.96 21.22 5.02
C ASP A 253 -25.36 21.67 3.59
N LEU A 254 -26.39 22.51 3.46
CA LEU A 254 -26.87 22.99 2.16
C LEU A 254 -25.96 24.08 1.56
N THR A 255 -25.31 24.90 2.38
CA THR A 255 -24.43 26.00 1.95
C THR A 255 -22.95 25.72 2.14
N GLY A 256 -22.63 24.56 2.72
CA GLY A 256 -21.28 24.09 2.95
C GLY A 256 -20.82 24.33 4.38
N ILE A 257 -19.81 23.56 4.80
CA ILE A 257 -19.26 23.58 6.16
C ILE A 257 -18.07 24.53 6.22
N ASP A 258 -18.08 25.46 7.17
CA ASP A 258 -16.95 26.37 7.43
C ASP A 258 -15.95 25.75 8.42
N SER A 259 -16.45 25.10 9.48
CA SER A 259 -15.60 24.42 10.46
C SER A 259 -16.30 23.22 11.11
N LEU A 260 -15.48 22.26 11.53
CA LEU A 260 -15.87 21.13 12.37
C LEU A 260 -14.84 21.04 13.50
N THR A 261 -15.31 21.00 14.74
CA THR A 261 -14.45 20.94 15.93
C THR A 261 -14.88 19.84 16.87
N ALA A 262 -13.92 19.26 17.60
CA ALA A 262 -14.14 18.23 18.60
C ALA A 262 -13.85 18.72 20.02
N THR A 263 -14.59 18.18 20.98
CA THR A 263 -14.30 18.28 22.41
C THR A 263 -14.45 16.91 23.04
N VAL A 264 -13.42 16.45 23.76
CA VAL A 264 -13.43 15.18 24.50
C VAL A 264 -13.41 15.50 25.99
N GLU A 265 -14.43 15.03 26.71
CA GLU A 265 -14.57 15.17 28.16
C GLU A 265 -14.51 13.80 28.83
N ASP A 266 -13.48 13.60 29.64
CA ASP A 266 -13.28 12.46 30.50
C ASP A 266 -13.65 12.82 31.95
N PRO A 267 -14.39 11.96 32.68
CA PRO A 267 -14.83 12.25 34.04
C PRO A 267 -13.69 12.37 35.06
N GLU A 268 -12.52 11.79 34.79
CA GLU A 268 -11.35 11.82 35.68
C GLU A 268 -10.31 12.87 35.26
N LEU A 269 -10.05 13.01 33.95
CA LEU A 269 -9.07 13.95 33.40
C LEU A 269 -9.65 15.34 33.10
N GLY A 270 -10.97 15.46 33.00
CA GLY A 270 -11.66 16.66 32.53
C GLY A 270 -11.68 16.75 31.01
N VAL A 271 -11.66 17.98 30.48
CA VAL A 271 -11.62 18.21 29.03
C VAL A 271 -10.19 17.98 28.52
N THR A 272 -9.99 16.93 27.75
CA THR A 272 -8.69 16.53 27.21
C THR A 272 -8.45 17.06 25.81
N VAL A 273 -9.51 17.12 24.99
CA VAL A 273 -9.54 17.82 23.70
C VAL A 273 -10.55 18.95 23.79
N ASN A 274 -10.18 20.17 23.40
CA ASN A 274 -11.01 21.37 23.59
C ASN A 274 -11.11 22.23 22.33
N GLY A 275 -12.15 22.00 21.54
CA GLY A 275 -12.41 22.73 20.29
C GLY A 275 -11.30 22.54 19.26
N GLU A 276 -10.75 21.33 19.17
CA GLU A 276 -9.75 20.98 18.16
C GLU A 276 -10.41 20.89 16.78
N ASP A 277 -9.78 21.46 15.75
CA ASP A 277 -10.25 21.37 14.37
C ASP A 277 -10.18 19.92 13.90
N VAL A 278 -11.26 19.45 13.26
CA VAL A 278 -11.33 18.10 12.69
C VAL A 278 -11.50 18.21 11.19
N ASP A 279 -10.54 17.67 10.46
CA ASP A 279 -10.59 17.60 9.00
C ASP A 279 -11.77 16.74 8.54
N PHE A 280 -12.40 17.17 7.44
CA PHE A 280 -13.47 16.44 6.78
C PHE A 280 -13.32 16.54 5.26
N SER A 281 -13.80 15.52 4.55
CA SER A 281 -13.84 15.51 3.10
C SER A 281 -14.86 16.51 2.58
N ASN A 282 -14.43 17.41 1.69
CA ASN A 282 -15.33 18.33 1.01
C ASN A 282 -16.30 17.62 0.05
N ALA A 283 -15.96 16.41 -0.39
CA ALA A 283 -16.76 15.65 -1.34
C ALA A 283 -17.89 14.86 -0.67
N SER A 284 -17.58 14.17 0.44
CA SER A 284 -18.51 13.25 1.11
C SER A 284 -19.02 13.78 2.45
N GLY A 285 -18.32 14.75 3.06
CA GLY A 285 -18.53 15.14 4.44
C GLY A 285 -17.91 14.19 5.45
N ALA A 286 -17.19 13.15 5.02
CA ALA A 286 -16.59 12.17 5.91
C ALA A 286 -15.52 12.81 6.79
N PHE A 287 -15.60 12.61 8.10
CA PHE A 287 -14.60 13.08 9.07
C PHE A 287 -14.10 11.91 9.91
N THR A 288 -12.90 12.07 10.49
CA THR A 288 -12.37 11.16 11.50
C THR A 288 -11.63 11.96 12.56
N LEU A 289 -11.99 11.73 13.83
CA LEU A 289 -11.29 12.20 15.01
C LEU A 289 -10.46 11.05 15.57
N ALA A 290 -9.18 11.27 15.84
CA ALA A 290 -8.37 10.35 16.63
C ALA A 290 -8.35 10.79 18.09
N VAL A 291 -8.84 9.94 18.98
CA VAL A 291 -8.66 10.09 20.43
C VAL A 291 -7.39 9.33 20.81
N GLN A 292 -6.45 10.00 21.48
CA GLN A 292 -5.10 9.53 21.71
C GLN A 292 -4.92 8.87 23.09
N ASN A 293 -3.82 8.14 23.24
CA ASN A 293 -3.44 7.56 24.52
C ASN A 293 -3.29 8.66 25.59
N GLY A 294 -3.94 8.47 26.73
CA GLY A 294 -3.93 9.43 27.83
C GLY A 294 -4.93 10.57 27.71
N GLU A 295 -5.76 10.61 26.65
CA GLU A 295 -6.91 11.52 26.55
C GLU A 295 -8.16 10.97 27.23
N VAL A 296 -8.16 9.68 27.59
CA VAL A 296 -9.27 8.99 28.27
C VAL A 296 -8.74 8.09 29.38
N SER A 297 -9.53 7.90 30.42
CA SER A 297 -9.18 7.08 31.59
C SER A 297 -9.79 5.69 31.49
N GLU A 298 -9.09 4.68 32.00
CA GLU A 298 -9.57 3.30 31.98
C GLU A 298 -10.90 3.15 32.74
N ASN A 299 -11.86 2.46 32.13
CA ASN A 299 -13.23 2.26 32.60
C ASN A 299 -14.09 3.53 32.71
N ALA A 300 -13.63 4.66 32.16
CA ALA A 300 -14.38 5.89 32.14
C ALA A 300 -15.43 5.90 31.01
N THR A 301 -16.61 6.48 31.29
CA THR A 301 -17.56 6.85 30.24
C THR A 301 -17.26 8.27 29.78
N VAL A 302 -16.60 8.38 28.63
CA VAL A 302 -16.17 9.65 28.03
C VAL A 302 -17.27 10.22 27.15
N THR A 303 -17.37 11.55 27.08
CA THR A 303 -18.32 12.25 26.21
C THR A 303 -17.55 13.00 25.14
N ILE A 304 -17.87 12.72 23.88
CA ILE A 304 -17.27 13.40 22.73
C ILE A 304 -18.35 14.26 22.09
N ALA A 305 -18.07 15.55 21.92
CA ALA A 305 -18.93 16.51 21.26
C ALA A 305 -18.28 16.99 19.97
N MET A 306 -18.98 16.81 18.84
CA MET A 306 -18.62 17.36 17.54
C MET A 306 -19.49 18.59 17.30
N THR A 307 -18.88 19.73 17.02
CA THR A 307 -19.58 20.99 16.70
C THR A 307 -19.20 21.47 15.31
N ALA A 308 -20.19 21.61 14.44
CA ALA A 308 -20.02 22.10 13.08
C ALA A 308 -20.65 23.48 12.93
N VAL A 309 -20.04 24.32 12.11
CA VAL A 309 -20.53 25.65 11.74
C VAL A 309 -20.59 25.73 10.22
N ASP A 310 -21.71 26.17 9.66
CA ASP A 310 -21.86 26.39 8.22
C ASP A 310 -21.28 27.75 7.78
N SER A 311 -21.33 28.00 6.47
CA SER A 311 -20.85 29.26 5.88
C SER A 311 -21.71 30.49 6.27
N ASP A 312 -22.92 30.29 6.79
CA ASP A 312 -23.83 31.33 7.27
C ASP A 312 -23.69 31.59 8.80
N GLY A 313 -22.85 30.82 9.49
CA GLY A 313 -22.61 30.90 10.93
C GLY A 313 -23.64 30.16 11.78
N ASN A 314 -24.53 29.37 11.19
CA ASN A 314 -25.38 28.46 11.95
C ASN A 314 -24.53 27.29 12.46
N ALA A 315 -24.78 26.88 13.71
CA ALA A 315 -24.00 25.85 14.36
C ALA A 315 -24.88 24.71 14.87
N SER A 316 -24.35 23.50 14.84
CA SER A 316 -24.95 22.31 15.44
C SER A 316 -23.90 21.54 16.24
N THR A 317 -24.35 20.82 17.27
CA THR A 317 -23.49 19.95 18.07
C THR A 317 -24.14 18.58 18.21
N GLN A 318 -23.37 17.53 17.95
CA GLN A 318 -23.77 16.15 18.17
C GLN A 318 -22.81 15.50 19.17
N THR A 319 -23.35 14.72 20.10
CA THR A 319 -22.56 14.06 21.16
C THR A 319 -22.68 12.54 21.07
N ILE A 320 -21.63 11.84 21.47
CA ILE A 320 -21.60 10.39 21.69
C ILE A 320 -20.91 10.08 23.03
N ARG A 321 -21.37 9.04 23.72
CA ARG A 321 -20.80 8.56 24.99
C ARG A 321 -20.18 7.19 24.76
N LEU A 322 -18.89 7.04 25.07
CA LEU A 322 -18.14 5.80 24.85
C LEU A 322 -17.51 5.34 26.15
N ILE A 323 -17.24 4.04 26.29
CA ILE A 323 -16.64 3.46 27.49
C ILE A 323 -15.20 3.06 27.17
N ALA A 324 -14.24 3.78 27.73
CA ALA A 324 -12.83 3.46 27.59
C ALA A 324 -12.51 2.16 28.34
N ALA A 325 -12.12 1.11 27.61
CA ALA A 325 -11.79 -0.21 28.13
C ALA A 325 -10.27 -0.44 28.09
N PRO A 326 -9.72 -1.25 29.01
CA PRO A 326 -8.32 -1.67 28.92
C PRO A 326 -8.04 -2.37 27.59
N VAL A 327 -6.85 -2.12 27.05
CA VAL A 327 -6.44 -2.65 25.75
C VAL A 327 -6.28 -4.15 25.81
N SER A 328 -6.91 -4.82 24.87
CA SER A 328 -6.63 -6.22 24.58
C SER A 328 -5.79 -6.27 23.30
N HIS A 329 -4.45 -6.35 23.45
CA HIS A 329 -3.54 -6.67 22.33
C HIS A 329 -3.84 -8.04 21.70
N ALA A 330 -4.66 -8.84 22.38
CA ALA A 330 -5.00 -10.21 22.05
C ALA A 330 -5.56 -10.37 20.64
N GLY A 331 -6.40 -9.43 20.17
CA GLY A 331 -6.96 -9.50 18.82
C GLY A 331 -5.89 -9.37 17.76
N TRP A 332 -5.04 -8.35 17.86
CA TRP A 332 -3.95 -8.11 16.92
C TRP A 332 -2.89 -9.22 16.98
N GLN A 333 -2.54 -9.69 18.18
CA GLN A 333 -1.61 -10.80 18.37
C GLN A 333 -2.15 -12.08 17.72
N VAL A 334 -3.42 -12.44 17.93
CA VAL A 334 -4.05 -13.61 17.29
C VAL A 334 -3.97 -13.49 15.78
N LEU A 335 -4.33 -12.33 15.21
CA LEU A 335 -4.27 -12.17 13.76
C LEU A 335 -2.83 -12.28 13.21
N ASN A 336 -1.81 -11.80 13.92
CA ASN A 336 -0.41 -11.92 13.47
C ASN A 336 0.23 -13.29 13.74
N ARG A 337 -0.32 -14.13 14.63
CA ARG A 337 0.23 -15.47 14.93
C ARG A 337 -0.55 -16.58 14.22
N VAL A 338 -1.86 -16.45 14.11
CA VAL A 338 -2.77 -17.47 13.55
C VAL A 338 -2.97 -17.26 12.05
N THR A 339 -2.59 -16.09 11.52
CA THR A 339 -2.67 -15.77 10.09
C THR A 339 -1.38 -15.14 9.59
N PHE A 340 -1.22 -15.01 8.27
CA PHE A 340 -0.08 -14.28 7.70
C PHE A 340 -0.21 -12.76 7.79
N GLY A 341 -1.21 -12.24 8.52
CA GLY A 341 -1.38 -10.82 8.79
C GLY A 341 -2.85 -10.41 8.73
N PRO A 342 -3.23 -9.36 9.50
CA PRO A 342 -4.61 -8.88 9.55
C PRO A 342 -5.06 -8.32 8.21
N THR A 343 -6.36 -8.42 7.94
CA THR A 343 -7.04 -7.68 6.87
C THR A 343 -8.17 -6.87 7.50
N PRO A 344 -8.70 -5.83 6.83
CA PRO A 344 -9.86 -5.10 7.35
C PRO A 344 -11.04 -6.03 7.69
N ALA A 345 -11.29 -7.04 6.85
CA ALA A 345 -12.35 -8.02 7.08
C ALA A 345 -12.09 -8.93 8.28
N LEU A 346 -10.83 -9.31 8.55
CA LEU A 346 -10.49 -10.12 9.72
C LEU A 346 -10.61 -9.33 11.03
N LEU A 347 -10.27 -8.03 11.01
CA LEU A 347 -10.48 -7.16 12.16
C LEU A 347 -11.98 -7.04 12.50
N GLU A 348 -12.82 -6.86 11.48
CA GLU A 348 -14.28 -6.82 11.64
C GLU A 348 -14.85 -8.16 12.11
N GLU A 349 -14.38 -9.28 11.54
CA GLU A 349 -14.80 -10.63 11.94
C GLU A 349 -14.45 -10.88 13.41
N LEU A 350 -13.22 -10.59 13.83
CA LEU A 350 -12.76 -10.78 15.21
C LEU A 350 -13.53 -9.88 16.19
N ALA A 351 -13.84 -8.64 15.82
CA ALA A 351 -14.69 -7.75 16.61
C ALA A 351 -16.13 -8.29 16.74
N THR A 352 -16.63 -8.98 15.72
CA THR A 352 -18.01 -9.50 15.66
C THR A 352 -18.18 -10.80 16.45
N ILE A 353 -17.29 -11.78 16.26
CA ILE A 353 -17.43 -13.12 16.86
C ILE A 353 -16.61 -13.31 18.13
N GLY A 354 -15.61 -12.46 18.35
CA GLY A 354 -14.67 -12.58 19.48
C GLY A 354 -13.51 -13.54 19.23
N ILE A 355 -12.44 -13.37 19.99
CA ILE A 355 -11.15 -14.07 19.82
C ILE A 355 -11.30 -15.60 19.95
N ASP A 356 -11.96 -16.08 21.01
CA ASP A 356 -12.09 -17.52 21.27
C ASP A 356 -12.83 -18.23 20.12
N SER A 357 -13.92 -17.63 19.62
CA SER A 357 -14.67 -18.19 18.50
C SER A 357 -13.89 -18.13 17.18
N PHE A 358 -13.07 -17.09 16.98
CA PHE A 358 -12.17 -17.02 15.84
C PHE A 358 -11.11 -18.14 15.87
N ILE A 359 -10.46 -18.36 17.02
CA ILE A 359 -9.47 -19.43 17.19
C ILE A 359 -10.11 -20.80 16.94
N GLU A 360 -11.27 -21.10 17.55
CA GLU A 360 -11.94 -22.39 17.34
C GLU A 360 -12.37 -22.62 15.88
N GLN A 361 -12.77 -21.56 15.15
CA GLN A 361 -13.03 -21.69 13.71
C GLN A 361 -11.76 -22.02 12.91
N GLN A 362 -10.63 -21.41 13.25
CA GLN A 362 -9.35 -21.69 12.58
C GLN A 362 -8.80 -23.08 12.92
N LEU A 363 -9.11 -23.62 14.10
CA LEU A 363 -8.79 -24.99 14.51
C LEU A 363 -9.65 -26.05 13.80
N ASP A 364 -10.81 -25.67 13.24
CA ASP A 364 -11.62 -26.50 12.34
C ASP A 364 -11.75 -25.86 10.94
N PRO A 365 -10.75 -26.04 10.06
CA PRO A 365 -10.77 -25.47 8.71
C PRO A 365 -11.97 -25.91 7.86
N SER A 366 -12.62 -27.02 8.20
CA SER A 366 -13.79 -27.51 7.49
C SER A 366 -15.03 -26.65 7.73
N SER A 367 -15.06 -25.91 8.85
CA SER A 367 -16.09 -24.91 9.17
C SER A 367 -16.00 -23.64 8.33
N ILE A 368 -14.85 -23.40 7.68
CA ILE A 368 -14.57 -22.21 6.88
C ILE A 368 -14.77 -22.52 5.39
N ASP A 369 -15.72 -21.82 4.76
CA ASP A 369 -15.91 -21.87 3.31
C ASP A 369 -14.82 -21.06 2.60
N ASP A 370 -14.03 -21.78 1.81
CA ASP A 370 -12.93 -21.26 0.99
C ASP A 370 -13.12 -21.62 -0.49
N SER A 371 -14.30 -22.09 -0.88
CA SER A 371 -14.56 -22.63 -2.22
C SER A 371 -14.31 -21.64 -3.36
N ALA A 372 -14.50 -20.34 -3.10
CA ALA A 372 -14.18 -19.27 -4.05
C ALA A 372 -12.68 -19.18 -4.34
N PHE A 373 -11.84 -19.27 -3.31
CA PHE A 373 -10.39 -19.29 -3.45
C PHE A 373 -9.94 -20.58 -4.15
N GLU A 374 -10.41 -21.74 -3.70
CA GLU A 374 -10.06 -23.04 -4.29
C GLU A 374 -10.43 -23.10 -5.78
N SER A 375 -11.57 -22.51 -6.18
CA SER A 375 -11.98 -22.42 -7.59
C SER A 375 -11.15 -21.43 -8.42
N SER A 376 -10.42 -20.52 -7.76
CA SER A 376 -9.51 -19.56 -8.40
C SER A 376 -8.13 -20.15 -8.65
N LEU A 377 -7.79 -21.27 -7.99
CA LEU A 377 -6.55 -21.98 -8.22
C LEU A 377 -6.56 -22.51 -9.67
N GLY A 378 -5.47 -22.22 -10.38
CA GLY A 378 -5.26 -22.71 -11.74
C GLY A 378 -4.93 -24.20 -11.77
N PRO A 379 -4.36 -24.71 -12.87
CA PRO A 379 -3.80 -26.06 -12.87
C PRO A 379 -2.67 -26.20 -11.84
N ASP A 380 -2.37 -27.44 -11.47
CA ASP A 380 -1.22 -27.76 -10.62
C ASP A 380 0.08 -27.18 -11.20
N PRO A 381 0.95 -26.61 -10.35
CA PRO A 381 2.21 -26.03 -10.79
C PRO A 381 3.14 -27.08 -11.40
N THR A 382 3.82 -26.71 -12.48
CA THR A 382 4.78 -27.57 -13.20
C THR A 382 6.21 -27.02 -13.19
N THR A 383 6.36 -25.76 -12.78
CA THR A 383 7.65 -25.07 -12.65
C THR A 383 7.82 -24.53 -11.23
N LEU A 384 9.07 -24.28 -10.81
CA LEU A 384 9.34 -23.71 -9.49
C LEU A 384 8.62 -22.38 -9.28
N ALA A 385 8.62 -21.49 -10.30
CA ALA A 385 7.93 -20.21 -10.20
C ALA A 385 6.42 -20.37 -10.00
N GLU A 386 5.79 -21.33 -10.69
CA GLU A 386 4.38 -21.65 -10.51
C GLU A 386 4.10 -22.22 -9.11
N LEU A 387 4.98 -23.08 -8.58
CA LEU A 387 4.85 -23.65 -7.22
C LEU A 387 4.98 -22.58 -6.14
N GLN A 388 5.96 -21.69 -6.26
CA GLN A 388 6.15 -20.57 -5.35
C GLN A 388 4.94 -19.63 -5.36
N ALA A 389 4.45 -19.26 -6.55
CA ALA A 389 3.25 -18.45 -6.70
C ALA A 389 2.01 -19.15 -6.12
N TRP A 390 1.87 -20.44 -6.35
CA TRP A 390 0.75 -21.26 -5.84
C TRP A 390 0.73 -21.28 -4.30
N THR A 391 1.89 -21.47 -3.68
CA THR A 391 2.06 -21.46 -2.21
C THR A 391 1.78 -20.08 -1.64
N LEU A 392 2.35 -19.02 -2.21
CA LEU A 392 2.12 -17.65 -1.74
C LEU A 392 0.65 -17.23 -1.89
N ARG A 393 -0.05 -17.67 -2.95
CA ARG A 393 -1.49 -17.43 -3.11
C ARG A 393 -2.32 -18.10 -2.01
N HIS A 394 -1.95 -19.28 -1.53
CA HIS A 394 -2.63 -19.90 -0.37
C HIS A 394 -2.48 -19.03 0.87
N MET A 395 -1.25 -18.59 1.16
CA MET A 395 -0.95 -17.73 2.29
C MET A 395 -1.72 -16.40 2.23
N ILE A 396 -1.85 -15.81 1.04
CA ILE A 396 -2.52 -14.52 0.81
C ILE A 396 -4.05 -14.63 0.84
N LEU A 397 -4.63 -15.59 0.11
CA LEU A 397 -6.04 -15.55 -0.27
C LEU A 397 -6.93 -16.55 0.50
N SER A 398 -6.37 -17.62 1.05
CA SER A 398 -7.16 -18.60 1.80
C SER A 398 -7.76 -17.97 3.06
N ARG A 399 -9.01 -18.32 3.38
CA ARG A 399 -9.62 -17.97 4.68
C ARG A 399 -9.20 -18.91 5.82
N ARG A 400 -8.63 -20.07 5.50
CA ARG A 400 -8.18 -21.10 6.45
C ARG A 400 -6.74 -20.82 6.89
N GLN A 401 -6.54 -19.65 7.47
CA GLN A 401 -5.23 -19.08 7.69
C GLN A 401 -4.33 -19.89 8.61
N LEU A 402 -4.84 -20.44 9.72
CA LEU A 402 -4.03 -21.29 10.61
C LEU A 402 -3.52 -22.54 9.89
N ARG A 403 -4.34 -23.12 9.01
CA ARG A 403 -3.94 -24.27 8.20
C ARG A 403 -2.77 -23.92 7.29
N GLU A 404 -2.79 -22.76 6.64
CA GLU A 404 -1.70 -22.36 5.74
C GLU A 404 -0.42 -21.97 6.50
N VAL A 405 -0.53 -21.34 7.69
CA VAL A 405 0.63 -21.09 8.58
C VAL A 405 1.26 -22.42 9.00
N LEU A 406 0.46 -23.39 9.45
CA LEU A 406 0.95 -24.71 9.83
C LEU A 406 1.49 -25.50 8.64
N THR A 407 0.88 -25.38 7.45
CA THR A 407 1.40 -26.01 6.23
C THR A 407 2.82 -25.53 5.95
N TRP A 408 3.06 -24.22 6.03
CA TRP A 408 4.40 -23.65 5.88
C TRP A 408 5.36 -24.11 6.97
N PHE A 409 4.89 -24.15 8.23
CA PHE A 409 5.69 -24.69 9.33
C PHE A 409 6.12 -26.14 9.09
N TRP A 410 5.22 -27.01 8.62
CA TRP A 410 5.54 -28.41 8.34
C TRP A 410 6.47 -28.56 7.14
N ASP A 411 6.26 -27.79 6.08
CA ASP A 411 7.15 -27.72 4.90
C ASP A 411 8.57 -27.31 5.32
N ASN A 412 8.70 -26.34 6.22
CA ASN A 412 9.99 -25.91 6.77
C ASN A 412 10.59 -26.91 7.78
N HIS A 413 9.76 -27.60 8.57
CA HIS A 413 10.21 -28.59 9.55
C HIS A 413 10.73 -29.87 8.89
N PHE A 414 10.09 -30.29 7.80
CA PHE A 414 10.46 -31.43 6.96
C PHE A 414 11.15 -30.97 5.68
N ASN A 415 12.05 -29.98 5.80
CA ASN A 415 12.63 -29.28 4.66
C ASN A 415 13.33 -30.19 3.64
N THR A 416 12.98 -30.01 2.37
CA THR A 416 13.67 -30.56 1.19
C THR A 416 14.26 -29.45 0.32
N ASP A 417 15.18 -29.82 -0.58
CA ASP A 417 15.74 -28.91 -1.60
C ASP A 417 15.43 -29.46 -3.00
N LEU A 418 14.56 -28.76 -3.72
CA LEU A 418 14.16 -29.10 -5.10
C LEU A 418 15.36 -29.17 -6.07
N ASN A 419 16.50 -28.56 -5.74
CA ASN A 419 17.71 -28.66 -6.56
C ASN A 419 18.48 -29.97 -6.36
N THR A 420 17.98 -30.87 -5.51
CA THR A 420 18.71 -32.09 -5.14
C THR A 420 18.69 -33.13 -6.24
N THR A 421 19.83 -33.77 -6.43
CA THR A 421 19.99 -34.94 -7.29
C THR A 421 20.87 -35.95 -6.57
N ARG A 422 20.37 -37.16 -6.40
CA ARG A 422 21.10 -38.27 -5.78
C ARG A 422 21.24 -39.45 -6.71
N THR A 423 22.15 -40.35 -6.38
CA THR A 423 22.33 -41.61 -7.09
C THR A 423 21.56 -42.70 -6.36
N ASN A 424 20.63 -43.37 -7.04
CA ASN A 424 19.89 -44.49 -6.48
C ASN A 424 20.78 -45.74 -6.33
N ALA A 425 20.24 -46.81 -5.72
CA ALA A 425 20.95 -48.07 -5.54
C ALA A 425 21.34 -48.79 -6.85
N ASP A 426 20.74 -48.43 -7.99
CA ASP A 426 21.09 -48.94 -9.33
C ASP A 426 22.23 -48.15 -10.01
N GLY A 427 22.65 -47.03 -9.42
CA GLY A 427 23.66 -46.14 -9.98
C GLY A 427 23.11 -45.04 -10.89
N ASP A 428 21.80 -44.88 -10.96
CA ASP A 428 21.13 -43.85 -11.76
C ASP A 428 21.00 -42.54 -10.98
N ALA A 429 21.21 -41.40 -11.65
CA ALA A 429 20.94 -40.09 -11.08
C ALA A 429 19.43 -39.81 -11.10
N VAL A 430 18.87 -39.47 -9.94
CA VAL A 430 17.47 -39.15 -9.73
C VAL A 430 17.39 -37.74 -9.13
N SER A 431 16.70 -36.85 -9.84
CA SER A 431 16.50 -35.45 -9.44
C SER A 431 15.11 -35.28 -8.84
N ASP A 432 15.01 -34.37 -7.88
CA ASP A 432 13.73 -33.91 -7.38
C ASP A 432 12.93 -33.16 -8.48
N THR A 433 11.62 -33.02 -8.27
CA THR A 433 10.71 -32.37 -9.22
C THR A 433 9.63 -31.57 -8.50
N VAL A 434 9.09 -30.56 -9.18
CA VAL A 434 7.96 -29.74 -8.69
C VAL A 434 6.75 -30.60 -8.29
N ALA A 435 6.53 -31.73 -8.98
CA ALA A 435 5.43 -32.63 -8.68
C ALA A 435 5.60 -33.35 -7.33
N TYR A 436 6.84 -33.63 -6.92
CA TYR A 436 7.14 -34.28 -5.64
C TYR A 436 6.96 -33.31 -4.48
N GLU A 437 7.54 -32.11 -4.59
CA GLU A 437 7.35 -31.00 -3.65
C GLU A 437 5.87 -30.62 -3.49
N LEU A 438 5.13 -30.52 -4.60
CA LEU A 438 3.70 -30.24 -4.56
C LEU A 438 2.92 -31.33 -3.81
N ALA A 439 3.20 -32.61 -4.08
CA ALA A 439 2.51 -33.74 -3.45
C ALA A 439 2.79 -33.79 -1.94
N GLU A 440 4.04 -33.56 -1.53
CA GLU A 440 4.42 -33.47 -0.12
C GLU A 440 3.74 -32.28 0.58
N ASN A 441 3.80 -31.09 -0.02
CA ASN A 441 3.13 -29.90 0.51
C ASN A 441 1.59 -30.08 0.61
N GLN A 442 0.97 -30.75 -0.35
CA GLN A 442 -0.46 -31.11 -0.29
C GLN A 442 -0.76 -32.07 0.87
N ALA A 443 0.12 -33.05 1.13
CA ALA A 443 -0.02 -33.96 2.26
C ALA A 443 0.14 -33.22 3.60
N PHE A 444 1.09 -32.28 3.71
CA PHE A 444 1.22 -31.42 4.88
C PHE A 444 -0.02 -30.56 5.10
N ARG A 445 -0.56 -29.93 4.05
CA ARG A 445 -1.78 -29.12 4.16
C ARG A 445 -3.01 -29.93 4.57
N ALA A 446 -3.16 -31.14 4.03
CA ALA A 446 -4.25 -32.04 4.39
C ALA A 446 -4.19 -32.46 5.87
N ASN A 447 -2.99 -32.57 6.43
CA ASN A 447 -2.76 -33.03 7.80
C ASN A 447 -2.26 -31.92 8.75
N ALA A 448 -2.34 -30.64 8.35
CA ALA A 448 -1.67 -29.55 9.06
C ALA A 448 -2.11 -29.41 10.53
N LEU A 449 -3.39 -29.72 10.81
CA LEU A 449 -4.02 -29.77 12.14
C LEU A 449 -4.36 -31.20 12.59
N GLY A 450 -3.85 -32.20 11.85
CA GLY A 450 -4.15 -33.62 12.02
C GLY A 450 -3.35 -34.29 13.13
N ASN A 451 -2.80 -35.48 12.84
CA ASN A 451 -1.91 -36.21 13.73
C ASN A 451 -0.44 -36.11 13.27
N PHE A 452 0.49 -35.98 14.20
CA PHE A 452 1.92 -35.87 13.85
C PHE A 452 2.47 -37.14 13.18
N GLY A 453 1.95 -38.32 13.50
CA GLY A 453 2.33 -39.58 12.85
C GLY A 453 2.04 -39.56 11.35
N ASP A 454 0.91 -38.96 10.94
CA ASP A 454 0.56 -38.83 9.52
C ASP A 454 1.50 -37.84 8.81
N LEU A 455 1.85 -36.73 9.45
CA LEU A 455 2.83 -35.76 8.93
C LEU A 455 4.23 -36.37 8.80
N LEU A 456 4.70 -37.07 9.85
CA LEU A 456 5.98 -37.76 9.86
C LEU A 456 6.04 -38.85 8.79
N SER A 457 4.96 -39.64 8.63
CA SER A 457 4.89 -40.65 7.59
C SER A 457 4.77 -40.07 6.19
N ALA A 458 4.09 -38.93 6.01
CA ALA A 458 3.99 -38.25 4.74
C ALA A 458 5.37 -37.82 4.25
N SER A 459 6.17 -37.20 5.13
CA SER A 459 7.53 -36.79 4.81
C SER A 459 8.47 -37.98 4.62
N ALA A 460 8.54 -38.91 5.57
CA ALA A 460 9.50 -40.03 5.52
C ALA A 460 9.34 -40.93 4.28
N LYS A 461 8.16 -40.93 3.65
CA LYS A 461 7.87 -41.69 2.42
C LYS A 461 7.80 -40.80 1.18
N SER A 462 7.93 -39.49 1.29
CA SER A 462 7.81 -38.61 0.14
C SER A 462 8.97 -38.84 -0.85
N PRO A 463 8.71 -38.79 -2.17
CA PRO A 463 9.78 -38.84 -3.15
C PRO A 463 10.85 -37.76 -2.94
N ALA A 464 10.44 -36.53 -2.60
CA ALA A 464 11.34 -35.40 -2.35
C ALA A 464 12.31 -35.72 -1.18
N MET A 465 11.78 -36.17 -0.03
CA MET A 465 12.59 -36.52 1.14
C MET A 465 13.52 -37.72 0.90
N LEU A 466 13.01 -38.77 0.22
CA LEU A 466 13.81 -39.95 -0.11
C LEU A 466 14.96 -39.63 -1.07
N ILE A 467 14.76 -38.69 -2.00
CA ILE A 467 15.84 -38.17 -2.82
C ILE A 467 16.76 -37.33 -1.93
N TYR A 468 16.22 -36.37 -1.18
CA TYR A 468 17.01 -35.38 -0.45
C TYR A 468 18.04 -35.99 0.49
N LEU A 469 17.61 -36.99 1.28
CA LEU A 469 18.40 -37.65 2.32
C LEU A 469 18.97 -39.01 1.91
N ASP A 470 19.13 -39.25 0.61
CA ASP A 470 19.73 -40.47 0.05
C ASP A 470 18.95 -41.76 0.42
N GLY A 471 17.68 -41.66 0.81
CA GLY A 471 16.80 -42.80 1.10
C GLY A 471 16.66 -43.76 -0.07
N ILE A 472 16.61 -43.24 -1.31
CA ILE A 472 16.62 -44.05 -2.54
C ILE A 472 17.90 -44.90 -2.74
N SER A 473 18.93 -44.73 -1.92
CA SER A 473 20.16 -45.54 -1.97
C SER A 473 20.24 -46.57 -0.83
N ASN A 474 19.29 -46.54 0.12
CA ASN A 474 19.35 -47.33 1.34
C ASN A 474 18.93 -48.79 1.12
N VAL A 475 19.89 -49.72 1.15
CA VAL A 475 19.69 -51.14 0.88
C VAL A 475 20.41 -52.02 1.90
N ALA A 476 19.93 -53.23 2.14
CA ALA A 476 20.44 -54.16 3.15
C ALA A 476 21.95 -54.48 3.02
N GLU A 477 22.49 -54.46 1.79
CA GLU A 477 23.91 -54.72 1.57
C GLU A 477 24.82 -53.53 1.94
N ASN A 478 24.25 -52.32 1.99
CA ASN A 478 24.94 -51.07 2.27
C ASN A 478 23.94 -50.05 2.83
N SER A 479 23.61 -50.20 4.12
CA SER A 479 22.68 -49.31 4.80
C SER A 479 23.23 -47.88 4.84
N ASN A 480 22.36 -46.91 4.56
CA ASN A 480 22.66 -45.50 4.56
C ASN A 480 21.95 -44.82 5.74
N GLU A 481 22.74 -44.34 6.69
CA GLU A 481 22.23 -43.75 7.93
C GLU A 481 21.68 -42.33 7.77
N ASN A 482 21.90 -41.65 6.63
CA ASN A 482 21.57 -40.23 6.49
C ASN A 482 20.09 -39.95 6.78
N HIS A 483 19.18 -40.62 6.06
CA HIS A 483 17.74 -40.45 6.30
C HIS A 483 17.31 -40.85 7.71
N ALA A 484 17.84 -41.94 8.26
CA ALA A 484 17.51 -42.38 9.62
C ALA A 484 18.00 -41.41 10.71
N ARG A 485 19.17 -40.79 10.48
CA ARG A 485 19.75 -39.78 11.37
C ARG A 485 18.88 -38.55 11.41
N GLU A 486 18.55 -37.96 10.26
CA GLU A 486 17.73 -36.75 10.23
C GLU A 486 16.29 -37.03 10.69
N LEU A 487 15.75 -38.23 10.44
CA LEU A 487 14.47 -38.65 10.98
C LEU A 487 14.43 -38.57 12.51
N LEU A 488 15.47 -39.08 13.19
CA LEU A 488 15.59 -39.01 14.65
C LEU A 488 15.96 -37.61 15.13
N GLU A 489 16.94 -36.98 14.49
CA GLU A 489 17.58 -35.74 14.92
C GLU A 489 16.76 -34.49 14.63
N LEU A 490 16.28 -34.33 13.40
CA LEU A 490 15.69 -33.07 12.92
C LEU A 490 14.18 -33.14 12.76
N HIS A 491 13.63 -34.30 12.46
CA HIS A 491 12.21 -34.46 12.17
C HIS A 491 11.40 -34.92 13.38
N ALA A 492 11.96 -35.74 14.28
CA ALA A 492 11.25 -36.29 15.42
C ALA A 492 11.77 -35.80 16.79
N MET A 493 12.93 -36.26 17.27
CA MET A 493 13.29 -36.19 18.69
C MET A 493 14.20 -35.01 19.08
N GLY A 494 14.77 -34.30 18.10
CA GLY A 494 15.79 -33.29 18.35
C GLY A 494 17.17 -33.90 18.60
N VAL A 495 18.24 -33.12 18.42
CA VAL A 495 19.64 -33.55 18.65
C VAL A 495 19.89 -34.08 20.06
N ASP A 496 19.20 -33.54 21.06
CA ASP A 496 19.29 -33.96 22.47
C ASP A 496 18.17 -34.95 22.87
N GLY A 497 17.53 -35.61 21.90
CA GLY A 497 16.36 -36.48 22.10
C GLY A 497 16.63 -37.77 22.87
N GLY A 498 17.90 -38.11 23.13
CA GLY A 498 18.29 -39.27 23.93
C GLY A 498 18.44 -40.58 23.16
N TYR A 499 18.37 -40.54 21.82
CA TYR A 499 18.76 -41.67 20.98
C TYR A 499 20.29 -41.81 20.94
N THR A 500 20.77 -42.97 20.51
CA THR A 500 22.20 -43.27 20.36
C THR A 500 22.58 -43.53 18.91
N GLU A 501 23.87 -43.53 18.63
CA GLU A 501 24.37 -43.93 17.31
C GLU A 501 23.93 -45.35 16.90
N ALA A 502 23.73 -46.25 17.89
CA ALA A 502 23.22 -47.58 17.61
C ALA A 502 21.74 -47.56 17.17
N ASP A 503 20.95 -46.61 17.70
CA ASP A 503 19.56 -46.42 17.27
C ASP A 503 19.50 -45.88 15.85
N VAL A 504 20.42 -44.97 15.47
CA VAL A 504 20.53 -44.46 14.09
C VAL A 504 20.84 -45.59 13.11
N ALA A 505 21.85 -46.41 13.42
CA ALA A 505 22.23 -47.54 12.57
C ALA A 505 21.08 -48.56 12.45
N ALA A 506 20.41 -48.89 13.57
CA ALA A 506 19.27 -49.81 13.57
C ALA A 506 18.07 -49.24 12.80
N ALA A 507 17.78 -47.94 12.92
CA ALA A 507 16.73 -47.27 12.14
C ALA A 507 17.07 -47.25 10.64
N ALA A 508 18.34 -47.09 10.27
CA ALA A 508 18.78 -47.18 8.87
C ALA A 508 18.49 -48.56 8.28
N GLU A 509 18.73 -49.63 9.04
CA GLU A 509 18.39 -51.00 8.65
C GLU A 509 16.88 -51.19 8.47
N VAL A 510 16.07 -50.66 9.39
CA VAL A 510 14.59 -50.67 9.29
C VAL A 510 14.09 -50.01 8.00
N LEU A 511 14.73 -48.92 7.57
CA LEU A 511 14.35 -48.17 6.38
C LEU A 511 14.92 -48.74 5.07
N THR A 512 15.70 -49.83 5.10
CA THR A 512 16.26 -50.41 3.87
C THR A 512 15.15 -50.86 2.91
N GLY A 513 15.39 -50.72 1.60
CA GLY A 513 14.40 -51.10 0.58
C GLY A 513 13.27 -50.08 0.39
N TRP A 514 13.23 -48.97 1.14
CA TRP A 514 12.38 -47.82 0.80
C TRP A 514 12.97 -47.13 -0.42
N HIS A 515 12.18 -47.00 -1.49
CA HIS A 515 12.68 -46.55 -2.78
C HIS A 515 11.63 -45.71 -3.54
N LEU A 516 12.06 -45.14 -4.67
CA LEU A 516 11.23 -44.36 -5.57
C LEU A 516 11.10 -45.08 -6.91
N ASP A 517 9.88 -45.37 -7.36
CA ASP A 517 9.65 -45.95 -8.67
C ASP A 517 9.80 -44.83 -9.67
N THR A 518 10.94 -44.77 -10.34
CA THR A 518 11.28 -43.68 -11.28
C THR A 518 10.37 -43.66 -12.51
N SER A 519 9.55 -44.68 -12.74
CA SER A 519 8.57 -44.71 -13.83
C SER A 519 7.23 -44.07 -13.46
N THR A 520 6.82 -44.15 -12.20
CA THR A 520 5.56 -43.55 -11.70
C THR A 520 5.81 -42.27 -10.89
N GLY A 521 7.01 -42.11 -10.33
CA GLY A 521 7.35 -41.06 -9.37
C GLY A 521 6.77 -41.30 -7.98
N GLU A 522 6.44 -42.54 -7.63
CA GLU A 522 5.81 -42.88 -6.35
C GLU A 522 6.73 -43.69 -5.44
N PHE A 523 6.54 -43.55 -4.13
CA PHE A 523 7.14 -44.43 -3.13
C PHE A 523 6.85 -45.91 -3.43
N PHE A 524 7.87 -46.76 -3.31
CA PHE A 524 7.67 -48.19 -3.23
C PHE A 524 8.64 -48.87 -2.26
N PHE A 525 8.21 -50.03 -1.76
CA PHE A 525 9.03 -50.90 -0.92
C PHE A 525 9.61 -52.06 -1.74
N ASP A 526 10.92 -52.06 -1.96
CA ASP A 526 11.67 -53.16 -2.56
C ASP A 526 12.06 -54.20 -1.51
N ALA A 527 11.19 -55.19 -1.33
CA ALA A 527 11.46 -56.32 -0.45
C ALA A 527 12.77 -57.08 -0.79
N THR A 528 13.28 -57.00 -2.02
CA THR A 528 14.54 -57.70 -2.39
C THR A 528 15.79 -56.98 -1.89
N ARG A 529 15.66 -55.71 -1.51
CA ARG A 529 16.73 -54.84 -1.01
C ARG A 529 16.61 -54.54 0.48
N HIS A 530 15.62 -55.11 1.16
CA HIS A 530 15.34 -54.87 2.57
C HIS A 530 16.00 -55.89 3.50
N ASN A 531 16.41 -55.43 4.68
CA ASN A 531 16.93 -56.25 5.76
C ASN A 531 15.81 -56.70 6.71
N PHE A 532 15.32 -57.93 6.52
CA PHE A 532 14.27 -58.53 7.36
C PHE A 532 14.70 -58.93 8.78
N ALA A 533 15.93 -58.63 9.20
CA ALA A 533 16.36 -58.92 10.56
C ALA A 533 15.67 -57.96 11.55
N ASP A 534 15.19 -58.52 12.66
CA ASP A 534 14.64 -57.72 13.77
C ASP A 534 15.67 -56.68 14.22
N GLN A 535 15.26 -55.41 14.27
CA GLN A 535 16.06 -54.28 14.72
C GLN A 535 15.53 -53.77 16.05
N VAL A 536 16.42 -53.31 16.91
CA VAL A 536 16.04 -52.67 18.18
C VAL A 536 16.35 -51.19 18.06
N VAL A 537 15.32 -50.35 18.12
CA VAL A 537 15.41 -48.89 18.05
C VAL A 537 14.71 -48.34 19.28
N LEU A 538 15.41 -47.51 20.07
CA LEU A 538 14.90 -46.91 21.31
C LEU A 538 14.37 -47.94 22.33
N GLY A 539 14.93 -49.14 22.31
CA GLY A 539 14.54 -50.25 23.20
C GLY A 539 13.32 -51.05 22.74
N GLU A 540 12.66 -50.66 21.65
CA GLU A 540 11.55 -51.39 21.04
C GLU A 540 12.08 -52.27 19.89
N THR A 541 11.53 -53.48 19.72
CA THR A 541 11.94 -54.41 18.65
C THR A 541 10.97 -54.32 17.49
N PHE A 542 11.49 -53.98 16.31
CA PHE A 542 10.76 -53.92 15.06
C PHE A 542 11.20 -55.07 14.16
N GLY A 543 10.26 -55.83 13.60
CA GLY A 543 10.52 -56.85 12.58
C GLY A 543 9.42 -56.83 11.52
N GLY A 544 9.70 -57.34 10.33
CA GLY A 544 8.75 -57.32 9.21
C GLY A 544 9.40 -56.86 7.91
N GLY A 545 8.58 -56.32 6.99
CA GLY A 545 9.05 -55.61 5.80
C GLY A 545 8.69 -54.12 5.92
N LEU A 546 7.84 -53.63 5.04
CA LEU A 546 7.35 -52.24 5.09
C LEU A 546 6.74 -51.89 6.46
N GLU A 547 5.97 -52.81 7.05
CA GLU A 547 5.29 -52.61 8.32
C GLU A 547 6.27 -52.38 9.49
N GLN A 548 7.52 -52.83 9.36
CA GLN A 548 8.57 -52.58 10.34
C GLN A 548 8.89 -51.09 10.45
N GLY A 549 9.06 -50.42 9.30
CA GLY A 549 9.33 -48.99 9.24
C GLY A 549 8.12 -48.15 9.63
N GLU A 550 6.91 -48.57 9.24
CA GLU A 550 5.67 -47.92 9.66
C GLU A 550 5.50 -47.97 11.19
N ALA A 551 5.73 -49.14 11.80
CA ALA A 551 5.68 -49.29 13.24
C ALA A 551 6.77 -48.46 13.97
N MET A 552 7.95 -48.30 13.35
CA MET A 552 9.00 -47.44 13.89
C MET A 552 8.60 -45.96 13.85
N LEU A 553 8.05 -45.48 12.73
CA LEU A 553 7.52 -44.11 12.64
C LEU A 553 6.43 -43.86 13.67
N ASP A 554 5.52 -44.82 13.85
CA ASP A 554 4.48 -44.80 14.88
C ASP A 554 5.05 -44.70 16.29
N HIS A 555 6.14 -45.42 16.58
CA HIS A 555 6.82 -45.35 17.86
C HIS A 555 7.47 -43.98 18.08
N LEU A 556 8.16 -43.45 17.07
CA LEU A 556 8.80 -42.13 17.13
C LEU A 556 7.78 -41.01 17.32
N ALA A 557 6.66 -41.05 16.61
CA ALA A 557 5.60 -40.06 16.72
C ALA A 557 4.95 -40.00 18.12
N ARG A 558 5.04 -41.08 18.91
CA ARG A 558 4.49 -41.16 20.28
C ARG A 558 5.56 -40.99 21.36
N HIS A 559 6.81 -40.74 20.99
CA HIS A 559 7.91 -40.66 21.94
C HIS A 559 7.89 -39.32 22.71
N PRO A 560 8.12 -39.31 24.04
CA PRO A 560 8.12 -38.06 24.82
C PRO A 560 9.12 -37.01 24.35
N ALA A 561 10.29 -37.42 23.83
CA ALA A 561 11.26 -36.48 23.26
C ALA A 561 10.73 -35.82 21.98
N THR A 562 9.97 -36.55 21.17
CA THR A 562 9.32 -36.00 19.97
C THR A 562 8.28 -34.95 20.34
N ALA A 563 7.43 -35.27 21.32
CA ALA A 563 6.44 -34.32 21.83
C ALA A 563 7.12 -33.02 22.34
N GLN A 564 8.21 -33.13 23.08
CA GLN A 564 8.98 -31.97 23.58
C GLN A 564 9.60 -31.15 22.44
N TYR A 565 10.22 -31.81 21.46
CA TYR A 565 10.90 -31.13 20.36
C TYR A 565 9.92 -30.42 19.42
N VAL A 566 8.87 -31.10 18.98
CA VAL A 566 7.83 -30.52 18.09
C VAL A 566 7.10 -29.38 18.80
N CYS A 567 6.75 -29.54 20.08
CA CYS A 567 6.15 -28.47 20.87
C CYS A 567 7.09 -27.29 21.08
N GLY A 568 8.39 -27.53 21.26
CA GLY A 568 9.40 -26.47 21.34
C GLY A 568 9.36 -25.58 20.11
N LYS A 569 9.38 -26.19 18.93
CA LYS A 569 9.29 -25.48 17.65
C LYS A 569 7.95 -24.76 17.45
N LEU A 570 6.82 -25.41 17.75
CA LEU A 570 5.50 -24.77 17.63
C LEU A 570 5.37 -23.55 18.56
N VAL A 571 5.83 -23.65 19.81
CA VAL A 571 5.83 -22.50 20.74
C VAL A 571 6.79 -21.41 20.25
N GLU A 572 7.93 -21.77 19.66
CA GLU A 572 8.87 -20.79 19.08
C GLU A 572 8.24 -20.01 17.93
N VAL A 573 7.50 -20.68 17.05
CA VAL A 573 6.83 -20.06 15.90
C VAL A 573 5.67 -19.18 16.32
N PHE A 574 4.80 -19.69 17.19
CA PHE A 574 3.53 -19.02 17.51
C PHE A 574 3.61 -18.05 18.69
N VAL A 575 4.62 -18.14 19.55
CA VAL A 575 4.62 -17.39 20.84
C VAL A 575 5.83 -16.49 20.98
N ASN A 576 7.05 -17.04 20.96
CA ASN A 576 8.24 -16.29 21.36
C ASN A 576 9.52 -16.92 20.82
N ASP A 577 10.49 -16.12 20.36
CA ASP A 577 11.84 -16.59 19.98
C ASP A 577 12.57 -17.29 21.15
N ALA A 578 12.18 -17.01 22.39
CA ALA A 578 12.62 -17.73 23.59
C ALA A 578 11.42 -18.46 24.24
N PRO A 579 11.03 -19.64 23.73
CA PRO A 579 9.78 -20.29 24.12
C PRO A 579 9.79 -20.71 25.61
N PRO A 580 8.74 -20.38 26.40
CA PRO A 580 8.69 -20.74 27.83
C PRO A 580 8.64 -22.26 28.06
N GLU A 581 9.60 -22.80 28.83
CA GLU A 581 9.70 -24.24 29.10
C GLU A 581 8.44 -24.85 29.74
N ALA A 582 7.72 -24.05 30.55
CA ALA A 582 6.46 -24.46 31.15
C ALA A 582 5.34 -24.62 30.12
N MET A 583 5.31 -23.78 29.08
CA MET A 583 4.36 -23.88 27.97
C MET A 583 4.68 -25.09 27.10
N ILE A 584 5.97 -25.28 26.76
CA ILE A 584 6.44 -26.47 26.01
C ILE A 584 6.03 -27.75 26.74
N SER A 585 6.24 -27.82 28.06
CA SER A 585 5.88 -28.99 28.86
C SER A 585 4.37 -29.29 28.84
N ARG A 586 3.52 -28.26 28.87
CA ARG A 586 2.06 -28.43 28.75
C ARG A 586 1.66 -28.88 27.35
N CYS A 587 2.22 -28.25 26.33
CA CYS A 587 2.03 -28.64 24.94
C CYS A 587 2.40 -30.12 24.73
N ALA A 588 3.58 -30.54 25.23
CA ALA A 588 4.07 -31.91 25.08
C ALA A 588 3.15 -32.92 25.79
N GLN A 589 2.58 -32.54 26.94
CA GLN A 589 1.59 -33.36 27.62
C GLN A 589 0.31 -33.50 26.79
N THR A 590 -0.24 -32.40 26.25
CA THR A 590 -1.41 -32.44 25.36
C THR A 590 -1.14 -33.29 24.11
N PHE A 591 0.04 -33.14 23.52
CA PHE A 591 0.48 -33.92 22.37
C PHE A 591 0.42 -35.43 22.66
N LEU A 592 0.96 -35.86 23.81
CA LEU A 592 0.98 -37.28 24.21
C LEU A 592 -0.41 -37.79 24.60
N ASP A 593 -1.20 -36.98 25.31
CA ASP A 593 -2.56 -37.37 25.74
C ASP A 593 -3.51 -37.56 24.54
N ASN A 594 -3.20 -36.93 23.40
CA ASN A 594 -3.97 -37.01 22.17
C ASN A 594 -3.27 -37.82 21.06
N SER A 595 -2.32 -38.70 21.40
CA SER A 595 -1.49 -39.42 20.41
C SER A 595 -2.26 -40.23 19.37
N ASP A 596 -3.47 -40.68 19.72
CA ASP A 596 -4.34 -41.47 18.84
C ASP A 596 -5.49 -40.64 18.24
N SER A 597 -5.52 -39.33 18.49
CA SER A 597 -6.53 -38.42 17.95
C SER A 597 -6.19 -38.01 16.52
N PRO A 598 -7.17 -38.00 15.59
CA PRO A 598 -6.98 -37.39 14.28
C PRO A 598 -6.88 -35.86 14.34
N GLU A 599 -7.15 -35.24 15.49
CA GLU A 599 -7.11 -33.79 15.72
C GLU A 599 -6.00 -33.42 16.73
N GLN A 600 -4.98 -34.27 16.87
CA GLN A 600 -3.92 -34.11 17.87
C GLN A 600 -3.25 -32.72 17.81
N ILE A 601 -2.87 -32.27 16.61
CA ILE A 601 -2.22 -30.96 16.43
C ILE A 601 -3.20 -29.82 16.70
N ALA A 602 -4.49 -29.95 16.36
CA ALA A 602 -5.50 -28.95 16.74
C ALA A 602 -5.61 -28.79 18.27
N GLU A 603 -5.59 -29.89 19.05
CA GLU A 603 -5.59 -29.84 20.52
C GLU A 603 -4.31 -29.18 21.07
N VAL A 604 -3.16 -29.47 20.45
CA VAL A 604 -1.88 -28.84 20.76
C VAL A 604 -1.95 -27.32 20.52
N MET A 605 -2.45 -26.90 19.36
CA MET A 605 -2.61 -25.49 19.04
C MET A 605 -3.61 -24.79 19.98
N ARG A 606 -4.71 -25.45 20.37
CA ARG A 606 -5.62 -24.95 21.40
C ARG A 606 -4.92 -24.72 22.74
N THR A 607 -3.97 -25.60 23.11
CA THR A 607 -3.17 -25.44 24.33
C THR A 607 -2.21 -24.26 24.21
N ILE A 608 -1.53 -24.11 23.07
CA ILE A 608 -0.57 -23.02 22.82
C ILE A 608 -1.30 -21.66 22.79
N LEU A 609 -2.44 -21.56 22.11
CA LEU A 609 -3.23 -20.33 21.93
C LEU A 609 -4.17 -20.02 23.12
N SER A 610 -3.80 -20.48 24.32
CA SER A 610 -4.56 -20.25 25.57
C SER A 610 -4.02 -19.03 26.34
N ASN A 611 -4.53 -18.74 27.54
CA ASN A 611 -4.27 -17.50 28.28
C ASN A 611 -2.80 -16.99 28.30
N GLU A 612 -1.80 -17.87 28.45
CA GLU A 612 -0.37 -17.48 28.48
C GLU A 612 0.14 -16.93 27.14
N PHE A 613 -0.48 -17.30 26.02
CA PHE A 613 -0.21 -16.70 24.71
C PHE A 613 -0.38 -15.17 24.76
N PHE A 614 -1.36 -14.68 25.51
CA PHE A 614 -1.71 -13.27 25.61
C PHE A 614 -0.91 -12.50 26.66
N ASP A 615 0.08 -13.13 27.31
CA ASP A 615 0.94 -12.43 28.25
C ASP A 615 1.76 -11.36 27.53
N ILE A 616 1.96 -10.22 28.20
CA ILE A 616 2.64 -9.05 27.60
C ILE A 616 4.07 -9.35 27.12
N ASP A 617 4.76 -10.30 27.75
CA ASP A 617 6.10 -10.73 27.35
C ASP A 617 6.11 -11.50 26.01
N ASN A 618 4.94 -11.96 25.54
CA ASN A 618 4.75 -12.66 24.26
C ASN A 618 4.19 -11.74 23.16
N PHE A 619 3.76 -10.52 23.50
CA PHE A 619 3.31 -9.55 22.52
C PHE A 619 4.50 -8.93 21.77
N ARG A 620 4.46 -8.93 20.43
CA ARG A 620 5.55 -8.42 19.57
C ARG A 620 6.92 -9.06 19.87
N ALA A 621 6.91 -10.29 20.39
CA ALA A 621 8.12 -10.99 20.80
C ALA A 621 8.92 -11.58 19.62
N LYS A 622 8.39 -11.52 18.40
CA LYS A 622 9.05 -12.03 17.19
C LYS A 622 9.18 -10.95 16.12
N ILE A 623 10.13 -11.16 15.21
CA ILE A 623 10.29 -10.38 13.98
C ILE A 623 9.75 -11.21 12.83
N LYS A 624 9.03 -10.57 11.90
CA LYS A 624 8.50 -11.21 10.68
C LYS A 624 9.62 -11.83 9.87
N THR A 625 9.52 -13.11 9.53
CA THR A 625 10.29 -13.76 8.46
C THR A 625 10.04 -13.07 7.12
N PRO A 626 10.87 -13.30 6.08
CA PRO A 626 10.63 -12.76 4.75
C PRO A 626 9.24 -13.07 4.17
N VAL A 627 8.76 -14.30 4.36
CA VAL A 627 7.44 -14.74 3.88
C VAL A 627 6.33 -13.98 4.60
N GLU A 628 6.37 -13.93 5.95
CA GLU A 628 5.37 -13.20 6.75
C GLU A 628 5.36 -11.70 6.42
N PHE A 629 6.52 -11.09 6.17
CA PHE A 629 6.62 -9.67 5.81
C PHE A 629 6.01 -9.37 4.45
N VAL A 630 6.35 -10.17 3.43
CA VAL A 630 5.87 -9.97 2.06
C VAL A 630 4.38 -10.27 1.97
N VAL A 631 3.96 -11.44 2.45
CA VAL A 631 2.54 -11.86 2.43
C VAL A 631 1.68 -10.95 3.31
N GLY A 632 2.15 -10.59 4.50
CA GLY A 632 1.43 -9.72 5.42
C GLY A 632 1.15 -8.35 4.82
N ALA A 633 2.11 -7.77 4.11
CA ALA A 633 1.93 -6.47 3.46
C ALA A 633 0.86 -6.54 2.34
N VAL A 634 0.90 -7.60 1.52
CA VAL A 634 -0.11 -7.85 0.47
C VAL A 634 -1.50 -8.00 1.09
N ARG A 635 -1.60 -8.75 2.19
CA ARG A 635 -2.86 -9.00 2.90
C ARG A 635 -3.41 -7.73 3.56
N ASN A 636 -2.57 -6.98 4.28
CA ASN A 636 -2.99 -5.74 4.95
C ASN A 636 -3.66 -4.77 3.96
N LEU A 637 -3.03 -4.57 2.80
CA LEU A 637 -3.48 -3.60 1.81
C LEU A 637 -4.46 -4.17 0.77
N LEU A 638 -4.83 -5.45 0.90
CA LEU A 638 -5.62 -6.18 -0.09
C LEU A 638 -5.08 -5.99 -1.52
N ALA A 639 -3.75 -6.06 -1.65
CA ALA A 639 -3.09 -5.83 -2.92
C ALA A 639 -3.51 -6.88 -3.95
N THR A 640 -3.76 -6.40 -5.17
CA THR A 640 -4.03 -7.29 -6.29
C THR A 640 -2.74 -8.03 -6.61
N SER A 641 -2.78 -9.36 -6.64
CA SER A 641 -1.61 -10.20 -6.90
C SER A 641 -2.02 -11.53 -7.54
N ASP A 642 -1.24 -11.99 -8.52
CA ASP A 642 -1.28 -13.36 -9.02
C ASP A 642 -0.19 -14.26 -8.41
N GLY A 643 0.60 -13.72 -7.48
CA GLY A 643 1.68 -14.40 -6.76
C GLY A 643 2.98 -14.58 -7.56
N THR A 644 3.01 -14.29 -8.86
CA THR A 644 4.15 -14.65 -9.73
C THR A 644 5.41 -13.80 -9.51
N ASP A 645 5.25 -12.59 -8.98
CA ASP A 645 6.32 -11.64 -8.70
C ASP A 645 6.68 -11.55 -7.20
N LEU A 646 6.11 -12.42 -6.36
CA LEU A 646 6.30 -12.39 -4.92
C LEU A 646 7.46 -13.26 -4.42
N ALA A 647 7.90 -14.24 -5.21
CA ALA A 647 9.01 -15.11 -4.81
C ALA A 647 10.35 -14.36 -4.75
N ASP A 648 10.56 -13.41 -5.67
CA ASP A 648 11.78 -12.60 -5.76
C ASP A 648 12.03 -11.74 -4.51
N PRO A 649 11.08 -10.92 -4.01
CA PRO A 649 11.30 -10.13 -2.80
C PRO A 649 11.52 -11.01 -1.55
N VAL A 650 10.90 -12.19 -1.47
CA VAL A 650 11.16 -13.16 -0.38
C VAL A 650 12.61 -13.68 -0.47
N ALA A 651 13.07 -14.01 -1.67
CA ALA A 651 14.43 -14.48 -1.95
C ALA A 651 15.50 -13.41 -1.72
N ASP A 652 15.23 -12.16 -2.08
CA ASP A 652 16.12 -11.01 -1.84
C ASP A 652 16.30 -10.74 -0.35
N MET A 653 15.28 -11.08 0.46
CA MET A 653 15.35 -11.06 1.92
C MET A 653 15.98 -12.32 2.54
N GLY A 654 16.48 -13.25 1.71
CA GLY A 654 17.31 -14.39 2.12
C GLY A 654 16.59 -15.73 2.22
N LEU A 655 15.28 -15.81 1.94
CA LEU A 655 14.50 -17.04 2.03
C LEU A 655 14.05 -17.49 0.62
N ARG A 656 14.58 -18.61 0.14
CA ARG A 656 14.25 -19.15 -1.19
C ARG A 656 13.33 -20.36 -1.05
N LEU A 657 12.03 -20.14 -1.24
CA LEU A 657 11.02 -21.19 -1.17
C LEU A 657 11.43 -22.42 -2.00
N TYR A 658 11.39 -23.61 -1.36
CA TYR A 658 11.76 -24.93 -1.92
C TYR A 658 13.24 -25.12 -2.29
N GLN A 659 14.15 -24.27 -1.79
CA GLN A 659 15.56 -24.30 -2.19
C GLN A 659 16.53 -24.13 -1.02
N ASN A 660 16.14 -24.51 0.20
CA ASN A 660 17.03 -24.48 1.33
C ASN A 660 17.93 -25.73 1.34
N PRO A 661 19.26 -25.58 1.22
CA PRO A 661 20.13 -26.73 1.02
C PRO A 661 20.37 -27.58 2.27
N VAL A 662 19.92 -27.16 3.45
CA VAL A 662 20.15 -27.88 4.72
C VAL A 662 18.85 -28.43 5.32
N PRO A 663 18.85 -29.67 5.86
CA PRO A 663 17.64 -30.33 6.34
C PRO A 663 17.05 -29.71 7.61
N THR A 664 17.77 -28.78 8.25
CA THR A 664 17.29 -28.08 9.44
C THR A 664 16.12 -27.13 9.16
N GLY A 665 15.86 -26.80 7.88
CA GLY A 665 14.93 -25.75 7.52
C GLY A 665 15.52 -24.34 7.66
N TYR A 666 14.70 -23.35 7.37
CA TYR A 666 14.91 -21.94 7.65
C TYR A 666 14.75 -21.64 9.15
N SER A 667 15.51 -20.66 9.65
CA SER A 667 15.41 -20.23 11.05
C SER A 667 14.05 -19.60 11.34
N GLU A 668 13.45 -19.96 12.47
CA GLU A 668 12.23 -19.33 13.00
C GLU A 668 12.55 -18.18 13.98
N ILE A 669 13.84 -17.95 14.25
CA ILE A 669 14.31 -16.87 15.11
C ILE A 669 14.33 -15.56 14.33
N GLY A 670 13.55 -14.58 14.79
CA GLY A 670 13.35 -13.32 14.08
C GLY A 670 14.64 -12.51 13.88
N GLY A 671 15.57 -12.61 14.83
CA GLY A 671 16.88 -11.95 14.77
C GLY A 671 17.74 -12.32 13.55
N ASP A 672 17.53 -13.50 12.95
CA ASP A 672 18.27 -13.95 11.76
C ASP A 672 17.77 -13.27 10.47
N TRP A 673 16.55 -12.70 10.50
CA TRP A 673 15.89 -12.10 9.34
C TRP A 673 15.96 -10.57 9.29
N ILE A 674 16.78 -9.97 10.15
CA ILE A 674 16.95 -8.52 10.22
C ILE A 674 18.42 -8.13 10.34
N ASN A 675 18.87 -7.31 9.40
CA ASN A 675 20.14 -6.59 9.45
C ASN A 675 20.06 -5.38 8.51
N SER A 676 21.12 -4.56 8.46
CA SER A 676 21.12 -3.34 7.65
C SER A 676 20.83 -3.58 6.16
N SER A 677 21.23 -4.73 5.60
CA SER A 677 20.98 -5.06 4.19
C SER A 677 19.54 -5.54 3.98
N LEU A 678 19.04 -6.43 4.86
CA LEU A 678 17.69 -6.97 4.76
C LEU A 678 16.62 -5.89 4.99
N LEU A 679 16.89 -4.91 5.86
CA LEU A 679 16.01 -3.76 6.04
C LEU A 679 15.85 -2.93 4.75
N ILE A 680 16.90 -2.82 3.93
CA ILE A 680 16.81 -2.13 2.64
C ILE A 680 15.91 -2.91 1.68
N GLU A 681 16.01 -4.24 1.63
CA GLU A 681 15.14 -5.06 0.76
C GLU A 681 13.68 -4.99 1.20
N ARG A 682 13.41 -4.96 2.52
CA ARG A 682 12.05 -4.73 3.06
C ARG A 682 11.49 -3.37 2.64
N ILE A 683 12.29 -2.30 2.73
CA ILE A 683 11.89 -0.95 2.32
C ILE A 683 11.62 -0.90 0.81
N LYS A 684 12.47 -1.53 -0.01
CA LYS A 684 12.24 -1.61 -1.45
C LYS A 684 10.91 -2.29 -1.77
N TRP A 685 10.67 -3.45 -1.16
CA TRP A 685 9.44 -4.22 -1.35
C TRP A 685 8.19 -3.38 -1.06
N VAL A 686 8.10 -2.74 0.11
CA VAL A 686 6.88 -1.98 0.46
C VAL A 686 6.66 -0.75 -0.44
N ASN A 687 7.74 -0.15 -0.96
CA ASN A 687 7.65 0.93 -1.95
C ASN A 687 7.29 0.46 -3.36
N GLU A 688 7.52 -0.82 -3.69
CA GLU A 688 7.07 -1.48 -4.92
C GLU A 688 5.61 -1.94 -4.79
N LEU A 689 5.24 -2.50 -3.65
CA LEU A 689 3.87 -2.91 -3.34
C LEU A 689 2.89 -1.73 -3.33
N ALA A 690 3.30 -0.58 -2.79
CA ALA A 690 2.45 0.60 -2.74
C ALA A 690 2.05 1.11 -4.13
N ARG A 691 2.66 0.62 -5.21
CA ARG A 691 2.42 1.11 -6.56
C ARG A 691 1.15 0.53 -7.18
N GLU A 692 0.51 1.34 -8.03
CA GLU A 692 -0.62 0.89 -8.85
C GLU A 692 -0.10 -0.04 -9.96
N PRO A 693 -0.69 -1.24 -10.15
CA PRO A 693 -0.32 -2.14 -11.23
C PRO A 693 -0.48 -1.47 -12.60
N VAL A 694 0.55 -1.58 -13.45
CA VAL A 694 0.49 -1.04 -14.82
C VAL A 694 -0.22 -2.05 -15.71
N ASP A 695 -1.30 -1.62 -16.38
CA ASP A 695 -2.12 -2.48 -17.25
C ASP A 695 -2.67 -3.75 -16.55
N GLY A 696 -2.81 -3.71 -15.22
CA GLY A 696 -3.28 -4.84 -14.41
C GLY A 696 -2.27 -5.97 -14.24
N ALA A 697 -0.99 -5.74 -14.58
CA ALA A 697 0.09 -6.70 -14.39
C ALA A 697 0.93 -6.35 -13.15
N GLY A 698 1.30 -7.38 -12.39
CA GLY A 698 2.12 -7.28 -11.18
C GLY A 698 1.32 -7.05 -9.90
N THR A 699 1.99 -7.24 -8.77
CA THR A 699 1.43 -7.03 -7.45
C THR A 699 1.40 -5.54 -7.09
N GLY A 700 0.25 -5.04 -6.64
CA GLY A 700 0.13 -3.64 -6.23
C GLY A 700 -1.26 -3.22 -5.75
N ILE A 701 -1.41 -1.93 -5.46
CA ILE A 701 -2.65 -1.32 -4.94
C ILE A 701 -2.98 -0.01 -5.65
N ASP A 702 -4.26 0.34 -5.69
CA ASP A 702 -4.70 1.74 -5.83
C ASP A 702 -4.96 2.28 -4.41
N PRO A 703 -4.02 3.07 -3.83
CA PRO A 703 -4.17 3.53 -2.45
C PRO A 703 -5.41 4.40 -2.24
N ALA A 704 -5.76 5.25 -3.21
CA ALA A 704 -6.90 6.15 -3.07
C ALA A 704 -8.21 5.37 -3.05
N ASN A 705 -8.35 4.38 -3.94
CA ASN A 705 -9.51 3.50 -3.95
C ASN A 705 -9.56 2.60 -2.69
N PHE A 706 -8.41 2.12 -2.21
CA PHE A 706 -8.33 1.32 -0.99
C PHE A 706 -8.92 2.09 0.20
N PHE A 707 -8.38 3.28 0.53
CA PHE A 707 -8.85 4.04 1.69
C PHE A 707 -10.30 4.54 1.54
N SER A 708 -10.68 5.06 0.38
CA SER A 708 -12.07 5.52 0.15
C SER A 708 -13.10 4.40 0.21
N SER A 709 -12.75 3.17 -0.18
CA SER A 709 -13.66 2.01 -0.05
C SER A 709 -14.02 1.66 1.39
N TYR A 710 -13.17 2.07 2.34
CA TYR A 710 -13.40 1.94 3.79
C TYR A 710 -13.89 3.24 4.44
N GLY A 711 -14.18 4.29 3.64
CA GLY A 711 -14.70 5.57 4.12
C GLY A 711 -13.66 6.51 4.72
N PHE A 712 -12.36 6.25 4.50
CA PHE A 712 -11.28 7.11 4.98
C PHE A 712 -10.79 8.04 3.86
N GLU A 713 -11.16 9.32 3.96
CA GLU A 713 -10.83 10.35 2.95
C GLU A 713 -9.98 11.50 3.51
N THR A 714 -9.84 11.59 4.83
CA THR A 714 -9.05 12.63 5.52
C THR A 714 -7.69 12.09 5.93
N ALA A 715 -6.71 12.98 6.12
CA ALA A 715 -5.37 12.58 6.54
C ALA A 715 -5.40 11.77 7.85
N GLU A 716 -6.17 12.25 8.83
CA GLU A 716 -6.33 11.60 10.13
C GLU A 716 -6.94 10.20 10.00
N GLY A 717 -8.03 10.08 9.22
CA GLY A 717 -8.68 8.80 9.00
C GLY A 717 -7.76 7.78 8.31
N ILE A 718 -7.06 8.22 7.27
CA ILE A 718 -6.15 7.38 6.49
C ILE A 718 -4.95 6.92 7.33
N VAL A 719 -4.28 7.84 8.02
CA VAL A 719 -3.12 7.52 8.86
C VAL A 719 -3.52 6.63 10.03
N GLY A 720 -4.59 6.96 10.73
CA GLY A 720 -5.08 6.17 11.86
C GLY A 720 -5.48 4.76 11.43
N PHE A 721 -6.24 4.64 10.33
CA PHE A 721 -6.66 3.33 9.81
C PHE A 721 -5.47 2.48 9.40
N LEU A 722 -4.51 3.06 8.66
CA LEU A 722 -3.32 2.34 8.23
C LEU A 722 -2.47 1.89 9.42
N LEU A 723 -2.29 2.75 10.44
CA LEU A 723 -1.54 2.39 11.63
C LEU A 723 -2.24 1.28 12.42
N ASN A 724 -3.55 1.38 12.67
CA ASN A 724 -4.27 0.31 13.35
C ASN A 724 -4.17 -1.03 12.59
N LEU A 725 -4.36 -0.99 11.27
CA LEU A 725 -4.26 -2.19 10.43
C LEU A 725 -2.87 -2.83 10.45
N THR A 726 -1.81 -2.02 10.41
CA THR A 726 -0.44 -2.52 10.18
C THR A 726 0.37 -2.71 11.47
N VAL A 727 0.16 -1.86 12.46
CA VAL A 727 0.88 -1.88 13.74
C VAL A 727 -0.05 -2.08 14.94
N GLY A 728 -1.37 -2.06 14.78
CA GLY A 728 -2.32 -2.20 15.89
C GLY A 728 -2.34 -0.95 16.77
N ASP A 729 -2.86 -1.08 17.99
CA ASP A 729 -3.09 0.05 18.90
C ASP A 729 -1.83 0.55 19.66
N ASP A 730 -0.64 0.05 19.28
CA ASP A 730 0.65 0.36 19.93
C ASP A 730 1.58 1.13 18.97
N PHE A 731 1.09 2.25 18.45
CA PHE A 731 1.89 3.25 17.76
C PHE A 731 2.10 4.50 18.61
N THR A 732 3.28 5.10 18.50
CA THR A 732 3.61 6.33 19.23
C THR A 732 3.01 7.57 18.57
N ASP A 733 2.72 8.61 19.35
CA ASP A 733 2.31 9.93 18.83
C ASP A 733 3.30 10.47 17.79
N LEU A 734 4.60 10.20 17.96
CA LEU A 734 5.63 10.57 17.01
C LEU A 734 5.42 9.88 15.64
N ALA A 735 5.15 8.57 15.64
CA ALA A 735 4.94 7.80 14.42
C ALA A 735 3.68 8.26 13.66
N ARG A 736 2.60 8.57 14.41
CA ARG A 736 1.38 9.18 13.87
C ARG A 736 1.66 10.56 13.29
N GLN A 737 2.31 11.46 14.05
CA GLN A 737 2.59 12.82 13.59
C GLN A 737 3.49 12.83 12.36
N GLN A 738 4.50 11.95 12.29
CA GLN A 738 5.34 11.82 11.10
C GLN A 738 4.55 11.38 9.86
N ALA A 739 3.59 10.47 10.02
CA ALA A 739 2.71 10.03 8.95
C ALA A 739 1.74 11.14 8.51
N LEU A 740 1.19 11.91 9.46
CA LEU A 740 0.34 13.07 9.17
C LEU A 740 1.11 14.17 8.45
N ASP A 741 2.30 14.53 8.94
CA ASP A 741 3.16 15.56 8.32
C ASP A 741 3.52 15.20 6.87
N LEU A 742 3.76 13.90 6.60
CA LEU A 742 4.03 13.39 5.27
C LEU A 742 2.81 13.50 4.34
N LEU A 743 1.63 13.14 4.83
CA LEU A 743 0.41 13.11 4.01
C LEU A 743 -0.13 14.54 3.76
N ASN A 744 -0.21 15.36 4.81
CA ASN A 744 -0.71 16.74 4.74
C ASN A 744 0.22 17.68 3.99
N GLY A 745 1.55 17.47 4.05
CA GLY A 745 2.50 18.42 3.49
C GLY A 745 2.27 19.84 4.03
N VAL A 746 2.30 20.85 3.14
CA VAL A 746 2.19 22.28 3.55
C VAL A 746 0.75 22.78 3.58
N ASN A 747 -0.16 22.18 2.81
CA ASN A 747 -1.51 22.73 2.57
C ASN A 747 -2.65 21.81 3.06
N GLY A 748 -2.33 20.73 3.77
CA GLY A 748 -3.29 19.67 4.06
C GLY A 748 -3.39 18.66 2.92
N PHE A 749 -4.26 17.67 3.14
CA PHE A 749 -4.50 16.57 2.21
C PHE A 749 -5.97 16.53 1.81
N ASP A 750 -6.24 16.51 0.51
CA ASP A 750 -7.52 16.13 -0.05
C ASP A 750 -7.32 14.94 -0.99
N LEU A 751 -8.18 13.92 -0.88
CA LEU A 751 -8.07 12.71 -1.69
C LEU A 751 -8.22 12.99 -3.21
N THR A 752 -8.79 14.14 -3.57
CA THR A 752 -8.97 14.60 -4.95
C THR A 752 -7.77 15.35 -5.52
N ASP A 753 -6.75 15.68 -4.70
CA ASP A 753 -5.54 16.36 -5.16
C ASP A 753 -4.80 15.52 -6.22
N VAL A 754 -4.20 16.18 -7.22
CA VAL A 754 -3.46 15.50 -8.30
C VAL A 754 -2.26 14.68 -7.81
N ASP A 755 -1.68 15.05 -6.67
CA ASP A 755 -0.56 14.35 -6.04
C ASP A 755 -0.98 13.44 -4.88
N ALA A 756 -2.29 13.35 -4.55
CA ALA A 756 -2.80 12.52 -3.46
C ALA A 756 -2.33 11.08 -3.58
N ARG A 757 -2.40 10.50 -4.79
CA ARG A 757 -1.92 9.13 -5.06
C ARG A 757 -0.44 8.96 -4.70
N GLU A 758 0.42 9.91 -5.06
CA GLU A 758 1.85 9.81 -4.76
C GLU A 758 2.11 9.96 -3.26
N ARG A 759 1.43 10.88 -2.58
CA ARG A 759 1.56 11.03 -1.12
C ARG A 759 1.08 9.79 -0.37
N LEU A 760 -0.04 9.19 -0.79
CA LEU A 760 -0.54 7.94 -0.21
C LEU A 760 0.44 6.78 -0.40
N ARG A 761 1.11 6.70 -1.56
CA ARG A 761 2.15 5.70 -1.82
C ARG A 761 3.32 5.87 -0.86
N GLN A 762 3.78 7.10 -0.69
CA GLN A 762 4.86 7.42 0.24
C GLN A 762 4.47 7.11 1.69
N LEU A 763 3.23 7.44 2.08
CA LEU A 763 2.70 7.11 3.40
C LEU A 763 2.75 5.61 3.67
N ILE A 764 2.21 4.80 2.75
CA ILE A 764 2.21 3.33 2.89
C ILE A 764 3.64 2.80 3.00
N GLY A 765 4.54 3.25 2.13
CA GLY A 765 5.95 2.85 2.18
C GLY A 765 6.62 3.21 3.51
N VAL A 766 6.33 4.38 4.07
CA VAL A 766 6.90 4.84 5.35
C VAL A 766 6.33 4.07 6.54
N VAL A 767 5.01 3.91 6.63
CA VAL A 767 4.37 3.21 7.76
C VAL A 767 4.79 1.74 7.81
N LEU A 768 4.83 1.05 6.67
CA LEU A 768 5.33 -0.33 6.58
C LEU A 768 6.86 -0.44 6.77
N SER A 769 7.58 0.69 6.83
CA SER A 769 9.00 0.72 7.19
C SER A 769 9.23 0.99 8.68
N TYR A 770 8.18 1.24 9.46
CA TYR A 770 8.31 1.46 10.90
C TYR A 770 8.80 0.20 11.63
N PRO A 771 9.56 0.36 12.73
CA PRO A 771 9.98 -0.76 13.56
C PRO A 771 8.80 -1.62 14.03
N GLY A 772 7.69 -0.98 14.42
CA GLY A 772 6.47 -1.68 14.88
C GLY A 772 5.92 -2.67 13.85
N TYR A 773 6.04 -2.36 12.55
CA TYR A 773 5.57 -3.24 11.49
C TYR A 773 6.47 -4.48 11.29
N GLN A 774 7.74 -4.40 11.67
CA GLN A 774 8.67 -5.54 11.58
C GLN A 774 8.38 -6.60 12.64
N PHE A 775 7.77 -6.21 13.76
CA PHE A 775 7.38 -7.11 14.83
C PHE A 775 6.01 -7.74 14.56
N GLN A 776 5.75 -8.85 15.23
CA GLN A 776 4.51 -9.61 15.14
C GLN A 776 4.22 -10.31 16.45
#